data_AF-A0A0M2HI23-F1
#
_entry.id   AF-A0A0M2HI23-F1
#
_cell.length_a   1.000
_cell.length_b   1.000
_cell.length_c   1.000
_cell.angle_alpha   90.00
_cell.angle_beta   90.00
_cell.angle_gamma   90.00
#
_symmetry.space_group_name_H-M   'P 1'
#
loop_
_entity.id
_entity.type
_entity.pdbx_description
1 polymer ?
#
loop_
_entity_poly.entity_id
_entity_poly.type
_entity_poly.pdbx_seq_one_letter_code
_entity_poly.pdbx_strand_id
1 'polypeptide(L)'
;MTFTADRAPARAAARAADDPFAPVWAVGGGPDDEPLVLPAAWEPAPRAPLPLLASVVPIVGAVVLWLVTGSMIALWLAALAPLLVVATTVDARRAARRDRRAAQTRARREREAVRAAVERRHDAERAGLWRQHPDVRALAADPDAIWRVPDGDWTLVVGSGEGASAVRVRGGEGDTDSAAVRAAAARLTGSPITVSAAEGVAVTGDGPVAAAVHRALVLQLCLAHAPGEMRVEAVGGDIDWVHGLPHAQTASGARAVVIGRGEAVPDGADIVLALRGVGESPPPRCAAVLDVADPDAAILHRRGGAVRITPEAISRDQARHLADHLVDRAERLLGWTAPEQGAISLGELLAEGPGTGAGLAAVIGRIGAAAAVVDLVADGPHAIVAGVTGSGKSELLITWITAMCAERSPDEVAFLLADFKGGTAFDSLAALPHVTGVITDLDGDGARRAIESLRAEIRRREAAIARVGAREVSDPRVAVPRLVVVVDEFAALVGDHPELAAVFGDVAARGRALGVHLVLGTQRAAGVIREGLLANCPLRISLRVADPADSRFVIGGDEAAGLPGGVAGRGQAFLRRAGDARAVRVRVALTAPADIAAVAQRHASTGVEASAASRPWLPPLPERIALSALEPGDDPRPGALPWGLTDEPERQQQPTVALAPADRALLVLGGPGSGRSAALDAVGAGADVLLDIPADPEAAWDAITRLWHEPPARGSLVVFDDLDALIARFPPDHAAILVERIESVIRSAGSTGALVAASARRLTGPVARMADLFPRRLILGLPTRTDHIAAGGDGAHYLPQAPPGRGRIDGVAVQVALAPRRPAVRGVDDRPWAPTATLTGLVARRSPITRAALESWQAGGCRVLTPDEHSAATAAAGRSVVWAEPDEWQRHWRLLAELRGDHALVVDAGCASELRTLAGVRDAPPYCEPGRRRAWLLDAGADPVRIVLPSPEVRSERAGERLVAP
;
A
#
# COMPACT_ATOMS: atom_id res chain seq x y z
N MET A 1 19.54 -53.51 -77.00
CA MET A 1 18.31 -53.42 -77.82
C MET A 1 17.13 -53.48 -76.87
N THR A 2 16.70 -52.37 -76.26
CA THR A 2 15.66 -51.42 -76.71
C THR A 2 14.32 -52.05 -77.12
N PHE A 3 13.27 -51.73 -76.36
CA PHE A 3 11.91 -51.34 -76.81
C PHE A 3 11.21 -50.67 -75.59
N THR A 4 11.43 -49.37 -75.37
CA THR A 4 10.49 -48.24 -75.63
C THR A 4 9.13 -48.36 -74.92
N ALA A 5 9.02 -47.69 -73.77
CA ALA A 5 7.75 -47.34 -73.12
C ALA A 5 7.16 -46.09 -73.79
N ASP A 6 5.91 -46.21 -74.25
CA ASP A 6 5.15 -45.13 -74.87
C ASP A 6 4.58 -44.19 -73.80
N ARG A 7 4.85 -42.89 -73.97
CA ARG A 7 4.49 -41.79 -73.06
C ARG A 7 3.21 -41.13 -73.58
N ALA A 8 2.04 -41.50 -73.06
CA ALA A 8 0.83 -40.67 -73.11
C ALA A 8 -0.23 -41.18 -72.11
N PRO A 9 -0.09 -40.87 -70.80
CA PRO A 9 -1.06 -39.95 -70.19
C PRO A 9 -0.48 -39.06 -69.06
N ALA A 10 0.85 -38.85 -69.02
CA ALA A 10 1.51 -38.09 -67.93
C ALA A 10 1.47 -36.55 -68.09
N ARG A 11 0.97 -36.01 -69.22
CA ARG A 11 0.99 -34.56 -69.50
C ARG A 11 -0.26 -33.80 -69.04
N ALA A 12 -1.34 -34.47 -68.66
CA ALA A 12 -2.54 -33.83 -68.13
C ALA A 12 -2.50 -33.66 -66.61
N ALA A 13 -1.90 -34.61 -65.87
CA ALA A 13 -1.74 -34.53 -64.41
C ALA A 13 -0.67 -33.50 -63.98
N ALA A 14 0.34 -33.24 -64.82
CA ALA A 14 1.40 -32.30 -64.50
C ALA A 14 1.01 -30.82 -64.62
N ARG A 15 -0.15 -30.48 -65.23
CA ARG A 15 -0.63 -29.09 -65.31
C ARG A 15 -1.55 -28.66 -64.16
N ALA A 16 -2.05 -29.62 -63.36
CA ALA A 16 -2.84 -29.32 -62.17
C ALA A 16 -1.97 -29.11 -60.91
N ALA A 17 -0.70 -29.52 -60.95
CA ALA A 17 0.25 -29.37 -59.84
C ALA A 17 0.93 -28.00 -59.75
N ASP A 18 0.74 -27.12 -60.75
CA ASP A 18 1.29 -25.76 -60.80
C ASP A 18 0.24 -24.68 -60.46
N ASP A 19 -0.92 -25.07 -59.93
CA ASP A 19 -1.91 -24.11 -59.41
C ASP A 19 -1.69 -23.90 -57.90
N PRO A 20 -1.18 -22.74 -57.46
CA PRO A 20 -0.95 -22.43 -56.05
C PRO A 20 -2.24 -22.31 -55.22
N PHE A 21 -3.41 -22.46 -55.85
CA PHE A 21 -4.73 -22.48 -55.22
C PHE A 21 -5.43 -23.84 -55.32
N ALA A 22 -4.74 -24.89 -55.76
CA ALA A 22 -5.32 -26.23 -55.83
C ALA A 22 -5.68 -26.75 -54.43
N PRO A 23 -6.97 -27.08 -54.15
CA PRO A 23 -7.32 -27.71 -52.89
C PRO A 23 -6.66 -29.10 -52.80
N VAL A 24 -6.02 -29.39 -51.66
CA VAL A 24 -5.38 -30.68 -51.37
C VAL A 24 -6.44 -31.69 -50.97
N TRP A 25 -7.25 -32.14 -51.93
CA TRP A 25 -8.03 -33.37 -51.78
C TRP A 25 -8.41 -33.91 -53.17
N ALA A 26 -7.82 -35.05 -53.53
CA ALA A 26 -8.40 -35.96 -54.51
C ALA A 26 -9.05 -37.10 -53.72
N VAL A 27 -10.33 -36.93 -53.34
CA VAL A 27 -11.11 -38.01 -52.73
C VAL A 27 -11.86 -38.74 -53.83
N GLY A 28 -11.70 -40.05 -53.90
CA GLY A 28 -12.29 -40.89 -54.94
C GLY A 28 -13.79 -41.11 -54.78
N GLY A 29 -14.46 -41.25 -55.92
CA GLY A 29 -15.22 -42.46 -56.26
C GLY A 29 -16.60 -42.62 -55.61
N GLY A 30 -17.40 -41.56 -55.55
CA GLY A 30 -18.84 -41.68 -55.31
C GLY A 30 -19.60 -42.12 -56.58
N PRO A 31 -20.81 -42.71 -56.48
CA PRO A 31 -21.62 -43.13 -57.64
C PRO A 31 -22.01 -41.99 -58.60
N ASP A 32 -21.76 -40.73 -58.23
CA ASP A 32 -21.96 -39.53 -59.05
C ASP A 32 -20.72 -39.06 -59.84
N ASP A 33 -19.62 -39.82 -59.85
CA ASP A 33 -18.37 -39.44 -60.53
C ASP A 33 -18.40 -39.54 -62.07
N GLU A 34 -19.51 -40.05 -62.62
CA GLU A 34 -19.66 -40.22 -64.06
C GLU A 34 -19.75 -38.84 -64.75
N PRO A 35 -18.93 -38.59 -65.80
CA PRO A 35 -18.89 -37.29 -66.46
C PRO A 35 -20.23 -36.98 -67.13
N LEU A 36 -20.76 -35.77 -66.88
CA LEU A 36 -21.97 -35.31 -67.56
C LEU A 36 -21.68 -35.13 -69.06
N VAL A 37 -22.56 -35.63 -69.91
CA VAL A 37 -22.36 -35.62 -71.37
C VAL A 37 -23.24 -34.55 -72.02
N LEU A 38 -22.62 -33.61 -72.72
CA LEU A 38 -23.30 -32.61 -73.54
C LEU A 38 -23.66 -33.19 -74.92
N PRO A 39 -24.81 -32.80 -75.49
CA PRO A 39 -25.21 -33.25 -76.82
C PRO A 39 -24.19 -32.81 -77.88
N ALA A 40 -23.96 -33.65 -78.88
CA ALA A 40 -23.13 -33.30 -80.02
C ALA A 40 -23.78 -32.16 -80.85
N ALA A 41 -22.95 -31.36 -81.53
CA ALA A 41 -23.46 -30.37 -82.46
C ALA A 41 -24.30 -31.05 -83.55
N TRP A 42 -25.43 -30.44 -83.92
CA TRP A 42 -26.27 -31.00 -84.98
C TRP A 42 -25.51 -30.96 -86.32
N GLU A 43 -25.23 -32.14 -86.85
CA GLU A 43 -24.70 -32.29 -88.20
C GLU A 43 -25.86 -32.42 -89.20
N PRO A 44 -25.87 -31.65 -90.29
CA PRO A 44 -26.86 -31.85 -91.34
C PRO A 44 -26.69 -33.26 -91.92
N ALA A 45 -27.79 -34.02 -92.00
CA ALA A 45 -27.79 -35.30 -92.67
C ALA A 45 -27.16 -35.16 -94.07
N PRO A 46 -26.31 -36.12 -94.50
CA PRO A 46 -25.68 -36.07 -95.81
C PRO A 46 -26.76 -35.86 -96.87
N ARG A 47 -26.55 -34.89 -97.77
CA ARG A 47 -27.50 -34.58 -98.84
C ARG A 47 -27.74 -35.87 -99.61
N ALA A 48 -28.96 -36.41 -99.55
CA ALA A 48 -29.34 -37.52 -100.41
C ALA A 48 -29.03 -37.10 -101.86
N PRO A 49 -28.26 -37.89 -102.63
CA PRO A 49 -27.98 -37.55 -104.01
C PRO A 49 -29.32 -37.38 -104.72
N LEU A 50 -29.50 -36.24 -105.40
CA LEU A 50 -30.65 -36.06 -106.27
C LEU A 50 -30.66 -37.27 -107.22
N PRO A 51 -31.73 -38.08 -107.26
CA PRO A 51 -31.74 -39.28 -108.08
C PRO A 51 -31.98 -38.87 -109.54
N LEU A 52 -30.98 -38.20 -110.13
CA LEU A 52 -31.00 -37.68 -111.50
C LEU A 52 -31.27 -38.83 -112.48
N LEU A 53 -30.71 -40.02 -112.24
CA LEU A 53 -30.99 -41.22 -113.02
C LEU A 53 -32.47 -41.65 -112.94
N ALA A 54 -33.09 -41.59 -111.76
CA ALA A 54 -34.50 -41.96 -111.58
C ALA A 54 -35.46 -40.96 -112.22
N SER A 55 -35.04 -39.70 -112.44
CA SER A 55 -35.81 -38.71 -113.21
C SER A 55 -35.64 -38.83 -114.73
N VAL A 56 -34.48 -39.30 -115.21
CA VAL A 56 -34.20 -39.43 -116.64
C VAL A 56 -34.91 -40.64 -117.25
N VAL A 57 -34.96 -41.78 -116.55
CA VAL A 57 -35.55 -43.02 -117.08
C VAL A 57 -37.04 -42.86 -117.48
N PRO A 58 -37.93 -42.28 -116.65
CA PRO A 58 -39.33 -42.06 -117.02
C PRO A 58 -39.49 -41.02 -118.13
N ILE A 59 -38.66 -39.97 -118.15
CA ILE A 59 -38.70 -38.93 -119.20
C ILE A 59 -38.30 -39.52 -120.55
N VAL A 60 -37.19 -40.26 -120.61
CA VAL A 60 -36.74 -40.95 -121.82
C VAL A 60 -37.75 -42.00 -122.26
N GLY A 61 -38.25 -42.81 -121.33
CA GLY A 61 -39.30 -43.80 -121.61
C GLY A 61 -40.59 -43.17 -122.15
N ALA A 62 -41.02 -42.04 -121.60
CA ALA A 62 -42.19 -41.30 -122.06
C ALA A 62 -41.99 -40.65 -123.43
N VAL A 63 -40.79 -40.13 -123.73
CA VAL A 63 -40.44 -39.56 -125.05
C VAL A 63 -40.36 -40.66 -126.12
N VAL A 64 -39.75 -41.81 -125.82
CA VAL A 64 -39.72 -42.97 -126.72
C VAL A 64 -41.14 -43.50 -126.96
N LEU A 65 -41.95 -43.61 -125.91
CA LEU A 65 -43.36 -44.04 -126.03
C LEU A 65 -44.18 -43.07 -126.89
N TRP A 66 -43.95 -41.75 -126.77
CA TRP A 66 -44.58 -40.75 -127.62
C TRP A 66 -44.19 -40.90 -129.10
N LEU A 67 -42.91 -41.10 -129.40
CA LEU A 67 -42.43 -41.32 -130.77
C LEU A 67 -43.07 -42.55 -131.43
N VAL A 68 -43.41 -43.58 -130.65
CA VAL A 68 -44.02 -44.83 -131.16
C VAL A 68 -45.55 -44.73 -131.25
N THR A 69 -46.22 -44.09 -130.28
CA THR A 69 -47.69 -44.15 -130.14
C THR A 69 -48.42 -42.88 -130.58
N GLY A 70 -47.72 -41.74 -130.74
CA GLY A 70 -48.32 -40.44 -131.07
C GLY A 70 -49.19 -39.82 -129.96
N SER A 71 -49.29 -40.46 -128.78
CA SER A 71 -50.19 -40.03 -127.71
C SER A 71 -49.67 -38.83 -126.93
N MET A 72 -50.42 -37.73 -126.91
CA MET A 72 -50.11 -36.55 -126.06
C MET A 72 -50.07 -36.86 -124.56
N ILE A 73 -50.73 -37.94 -124.10
CA ILE A 73 -50.76 -38.34 -122.69
C ILE A 73 -49.35 -38.74 -122.21
N ALA A 74 -48.51 -39.28 -123.09
CA ALA A 74 -47.12 -39.64 -122.75
C ALA A 74 -46.27 -38.40 -122.40
N LEU A 75 -46.48 -37.25 -123.08
CA LEU A 75 -45.79 -36.00 -122.78
C LEU A 75 -46.20 -35.41 -121.42
N TRP A 76 -47.46 -35.56 -121.03
CA TRP A 76 -47.93 -35.16 -119.69
C TRP A 76 -47.26 -35.95 -118.57
N LEU A 77 -47.01 -37.25 -118.76
CA LEU A 77 -46.26 -38.07 -117.81
C LEU A 77 -44.77 -37.65 -117.72
N ALA A 78 -44.16 -37.24 -118.83
CA ALA A 78 -42.80 -36.69 -118.82
C ALA A 78 -42.69 -35.38 -118.02
N ALA A 79 -43.73 -34.52 -118.05
CA ALA A 79 -43.77 -33.28 -117.28
C ALA A 79 -44.00 -33.49 -115.77
N LEU A 80 -44.58 -34.62 -115.36
CA LEU A 80 -44.82 -34.96 -113.96
C LEU A 80 -43.51 -35.29 -113.19
N ALA A 81 -42.52 -35.87 -113.88
CA ALA A 81 -41.26 -36.29 -113.26
C ALA A 81 -40.41 -35.11 -112.70
N PRO A 82 -40.19 -34.00 -113.44
CA PRO A 82 -39.56 -32.79 -112.87
C PRO A 82 -40.33 -32.22 -111.69
N LEU A 83 -41.67 -32.26 -111.73
CA LEU A 83 -42.53 -31.73 -110.66
C LEU A 83 -42.39 -32.55 -109.37
N LEU A 84 -42.23 -33.88 -109.48
CA LEU A 84 -41.93 -34.78 -108.35
C LEU A 84 -40.54 -34.50 -107.75
N VAL A 85 -39.53 -34.19 -108.57
CA VAL A 85 -38.19 -33.80 -108.07
C VAL A 85 -38.24 -32.46 -107.35
N VAL A 86 -38.99 -31.47 -107.86
CA VAL A 86 -39.19 -30.19 -107.17
C VAL A 86 -39.97 -30.38 -105.86
N ALA A 87 -41.02 -31.20 -105.87
CA ALA A 87 -41.79 -31.53 -104.66
C ALA A 87 -40.91 -32.23 -103.60
N THR A 88 -40.14 -33.24 -103.99
CA THR A 88 -39.25 -33.98 -103.06
C THR A 88 -38.09 -33.11 -102.55
N THR A 89 -37.56 -32.18 -103.34
CA THR A 89 -36.53 -31.23 -102.87
C THR A 89 -37.09 -30.13 -101.96
N VAL A 90 -38.31 -29.64 -102.20
CA VAL A 90 -39.00 -28.71 -101.30
C VAL A 90 -39.37 -29.40 -99.99
N ASP A 91 -39.87 -30.64 -100.03
CA ASP A 91 -40.15 -31.43 -98.84
C ASP A 91 -38.88 -31.80 -98.08
N ALA A 92 -37.79 -32.17 -98.75
CA ALA A 92 -36.49 -32.38 -98.12
C ALA A 92 -35.96 -31.10 -97.44
N ARG A 93 -36.15 -29.92 -98.06
CA ARG A 93 -35.79 -28.63 -97.45
C ARG A 93 -36.69 -28.26 -96.25
N ARG A 94 -37.99 -28.54 -96.31
CA ARG A 94 -38.94 -28.31 -95.21
C ARG A 94 -38.69 -29.29 -94.06
N ALA A 95 -38.46 -30.57 -94.35
CA ALA A 95 -38.07 -31.60 -93.40
C ALA A 95 -36.74 -31.23 -92.72
N ALA A 96 -35.69 -30.91 -93.49
CA ALA A 96 -34.40 -30.47 -92.92
C ALA A 96 -34.51 -29.21 -92.04
N ARG A 97 -35.40 -28.25 -92.38
CA ARG A 97 -35.67 -27.08 -91.52
C ARG A 97 -36.43 -27.45 -90.24
N ARG A 98 -37.40 -28.36 -90.32
CA ARG A 98 -38.15 -28.87 -89.16
C ARG A 98 -37.25 -29.71 -88.25
N ASP A 99 -36.44 -30.59 -88.82
CA ASP A 99 -35.48 -31.45 -88.11
C ASP A 99 -34.38 -30.63 -87.45
N ARG A 100 -33.86 -29.59 -88.13
CA ARG A 100 -32.92 -28.64 -87.53
C ARG A 100 -33.54 -27.89 -86.34
N ARG A 101 -34.79 -27.41 -86.45
CA ARG A 101 -35.49 -26.74 -85.34
C ARG A 101 -35.74 -27.70 -84.18
N ALA A 102 -36.21 -28.92 -84.45
CA ALA A 102 -36.45 -29.94 -83.44
C ALA A 102 -35.15 -30.37 -82.74
N ALA A 103 -34.06 -30.56 -83.49
CA ALA A 103 -32.74 -30.87 -82.96
C ALA A 103 -32.17 -29.72 -82.11
N GLN A 104 -32.36 -28.46 -82.54
CA GLN A 104 -31.96 -27.29 -81.75
C GLN A 104 -32.74 -27.16 -80.43
N THR A 105 -34.07 -27.40 -80.45
CA THR A 105 -34.89 -27.40 -79.23
C THR A 105 -34.50 -28.55 -78.29
N ARG A 106 -34.23 -29.75 -78.84
CA ARG A 106 -33.77 -30.91 -78.07
C ARG A 106 -32.39 -30.66 -77.45
N ALA A 107 -31.42 -30.19 -78.23
CA ALA A 107 -30.08 -29.86 -77.75
C ALA A 107 -30.12 -28.75 -76.68
N ARG A 108 -31.01 -27.76 -76.82
CA ARG A 108 -31.22 -26.74 -75.78
C ARG A 108 -31.74 -27.34 -74.47
N ARG A 109 -32.78 -28.19 -74.53
CA ARG A 109 -33.32 -28.87 -73.34
C ARG A 109 -32.30 -29.79 -72.67
N GLU A 110 -31.53 -30.54 -73.46
CA GLU A 110 -30.47 -31.42 -72.96
C GLU A 110 -29.33 -30.62 -72.31
N ARG A 111 -28.92 -29.48 -72.90
CA ARG A 111 -27.95 -28.56 -72.28
C ARG A 111 -28.47 -27.92 -70.99
N GLU A 112 -29.73 -27.50 -70.96
CA GLU A 112 -30.37 -26.97 -69.76
C GLU A 112 -30.44 -28.05 -68.65
N ALA A 113 -30.72 -29.31 -69.01
CA ALA A 113 -30.69 -30.43 -68.06
C ALA A 113 -29.27 -30.70 -67.52
N VAL A 114 -28.24 -30.64 -68.37
CA VAL A 114 -26.84 -30.76 -67.95
C VAL A 114 -26.43 -29.59 -67.05
N ARG A 115 -26.83 -28.35 -67.37
CA ARG A 115 -26.58 -27.18 -66.51
C ARG A 115 -27.19 -27.34 -65.13
N ALA A 116 -28.45 -27.76 -65.05
CA ALA A 116 -29.12 -28.02 -63.77
C ALA A 116 -28.45 -29.18 -63.01
N ALA A 117 -27.88 -30.18 -63.70
CA ALA A 117 -27.13 -31.26 -63.06
C ALA A 117 -25.77 -30.79 -62.53
N VAL A 118 -25.08 -29.90 -63.26
CA VAL A 118 -23.86 -29.23 -62.78
C VAL A 118 -24.17 -28.41 -61.53
N GLU A 119 -25.22 -27.59 -61.54
CA GLU A 119 -25.63 -26.79 -60.38
C GLU A 119 -25.91 -27.66 -59.15
N ARG A 120 -26.68 -28.76 -59.30
CA ARG A 120 -26.93 -29.68 -58.18
C ARG A 120 -25.65 -30.34 -57.64
N ARG A 121 -24.70 -30.71 -58.51
CA ARG A 121 -23.42 -31.30 -58.08
C ARG A 121 -22.53 -30.25 -57.42
N HIS A 122 -22.50 -29.02 -57.92
CA HIS A 122 -21.82 -27.89 -57.29
C HIS A 122 -22.41 -27.56 -55.93
N ASP A 123 -23.74 -27.59 -55.76
CA ASP A 123 -24.38 -27.40 -54.46
C ASP A 123 -23.97 -28.50 -53.46
N ALA A 124 -23.95 -29.75 -53.90
CA ALA A 124 -23.51 -30.88 -53.08
C ALA A 124 -22.02 -30.81 -52.72
N GLU A 125 -21.16 -30.47 -53.68
CA GLU A 125 -19.71 -30.29 -53.52
C GLU A 125 -19.42 -29.14 -52.56
N ARG A 126 -20.02 -27.97 -52.77
CA ARG A 126 -19.91 -26.80 -51.89
C ARG A 126 -20.39 -27.11 -50.48
N ALA A 127 -21.54 -27.75 -50.33
CA ALA A 127 -22.03 -28.15 -49.02
C ALA A 127 -21.10 -29.18 -48.34
N GLY A 128 -20.46 -30.06 -49.12
CA GLY A 128 -19.44 -30.99 -48.62
C GLY A 128 -18.20 -30.25 -48.09
N LEU A 129 -17.68 -29.30 -48.87
CA LEU A 129 -16.53 -28.49 -48.51
C LEU A 129 -16.78 -27.65 -47.25
N TRP A 130 -17.95 -27.01 -47.13
CA TRP A 130 -18.31 -26.23 -45.93
C TRP A 130 -18.56 -27.09 -44.69
N ARG A 131 -18.95 -28.37 -44.86
CA ARG A 131 -19.00 -29.31 -43.73
C ARG A 131 -17.60 -29.75 -43.29
N GLN A 132 -16.67 -29.88 -44.23
CA GLN A 132 -15.29 -30.28 -43.93
C GLN A 132 -14.48 -29.13 -43.34
N HIS A 133 -14.73 -27.91 -43.80
CA HIS A 133 -14.05 -26.68 -43.38
C HIS A 133 -15.11 -25.67 -42.92
N PRO A 134 -15.65 -25.83 -41.69
CA PRO A 134 -16.66 -24.93 -41.17
C PRO A 134 -16.04 -23.58 -40.76
N ASP A 135 -16.74 -22.49 -41.06
CA ASP A 135 -16.42 -21.13 -40.61
C ASP A 135 -16.96 -20.85 -39.20
N VAL A 136 -16.81 -19.62 -38.70
CA VAL A 136 -17.31 -19.24 -37.37
C VAL A 136 -18.83 -19.41 -37.31
N ARG A 137 -19.54 -18.97 -38.36
CA ARG A 137 -21.00 -19.12 -38.44
C ARG A 137 -21.45 -20.57 -38.35
N ALA A 138 -20.82 -21.49 -39.09
CA ALA A 138 -21.16 -22.91 -39.08
C ALA A 138 -20.86 -23.55 -37.71
N LEU A 139 -19.69 -23.24 -37.13
CA LEU A 139 -19.31 -23.73 -35.80
C LEU A 139 -20.20 -23.17 -34.68
N ALA A 140 -20.64 -21.92 -34.79
CA ALA A 140 -21.53 -21.31 -33.82
C ALA A 140 -22.98 -21.82 -33.94
N ALA A 141 -23.42 -22.22 -35.14
CA ALA A 141 -24.76 -22.73 -35.38
C ALA A 141 -24.96 -24.16 -34.85
N ASP A 142 -23.89 -24.94 -34.72
CA ASP A 142 -23.89 -26.29 -34.16
C ASP A 142 -22.95 -26.39 -32.95
N PRO A 143 -23.45 -26.14 -31.73
CA PRO A 143 -22.65 -26.23 -30.51
C PRO A 143 -22.01 -27.60 -30.28
N ASP A 144 -22.55 -28.67 -30.88
CA ASP A 144 -21.97 -30.01 -30.78
C ASP A 144 -20.76 -30.20 -31.69
N ALA A 145 -20.57 -29.37 -32.71
CA ALA A 145 -19.40 -29.37 -33.59
C ALA A 145 -18.15 -28.71 -32.95
N ILE A 146 -18.34 -27.85 -31.94
CA ILE A 146 -17.25 -27.16 -31.24
C ILE A 146 -16.29 -28.18 -30.61
N TRP A 147 -15.00 -28.04 -30.93
CA TRP A 147 -13.89 -28.94 -30.53
C TRP A 147 -13.99 -30.38 -31.04
N ARG A 148 -14.75 -30.62 -32.11
CA ARG A 148 -14.84 -31.93 -32.79
C ARG A 148 -14.36 -31.90 -34.24
N VAL A 149 -13.69 -30.81 -34.64
CA VAL A 149 -13.12 -30.70 -35.98
C VAL A 149 -11.96 -31.71 -36.10
N PRO A 150 -11.93 -32.59 -37.13
CA PRO A 150 -10.90 -33.61 -37.27
C PRO A 150 -9.48 -33.03 -37.29
N ASP A 151 -8.53 -33.71 -36.65
CA ASP A 151 -7.11 -33.34 -36.61
C ASP A 151 -6.53 -33.12 -38.03
N GLY A 152 -5.97 -31.93 -38.27
CA GLY A 152 -5.26 -31.60 -39.50
C GLY A 152 -4.76 -30.14 -39.59
N ASP A 153 -3.45 -29.95 -39.80
CA ASP A 153 -2.68 -28.76 -40.25
C ASP A 153 -3.19 -27.34 -39.89
N TRP A 154 -3.83 -27.16 -38.73
CA TRP A 154 -4.32 -25.87 -38.22
C TRP A 154 -5.09 -25.09 -39.30
N THR A 155 -6.04 -25.75 -39.98
CA THR A 155 -6.70 -25.18 -41.15
C THR A 155 -7.68 -24.07 -40.78
N LEU A 156 -7.60 -22.92 -41.47
CA LEU A 156 -8.46 -21.75 -41.30
C LEU A 156 -9.19 -21.44 -42.60
N VAL A 157 -10.50 -21.18 -42.55
CA VAL A 157 -11.24 -20.56 -43.66
C VAL A 157 -11.07 -19.05 -43.57
N VAL A 158 -10.51 -18.43 -44.61
CA VAL A 158 -10.32 -16.96 -44.67
C VAL A 158 -11.46 -16.23 -45.37
N GLY A 159 -12.32 -16.97 -46.06
CA GLY A 159 -13.49 -16.44 -46.75
C GLY A 159 -14.01 -17.41 -47.80
N SER A 160 -14.99 -16.96 -48.58
CA SER A 160 -15.55 -17.70 -49.71
C SER A 160 -15.08 -17.11 -51.04
N GLY A 161 -14.82 -17.95 -52.05
CA GLY A 161 -14.28 -17.51 -53.32
C GLY A 161 -14.56 -18.45 -54.48
N GLU A 162 -13.91 -18.21 -55.62
CA GLU A 162 -13.91 -19.15 -56.75
C GLU A 162 -12.83 -20.22 -56.54
N GLY A 163 -13.22 -21.49 -56.53
CA GLY A 163 -12.33 -22.65 -56.50
C GLY A 163 -12.48 -23.53 -57.73
N ALA A 164 -11.58 -24.50 -57.88
CA ALA A 164 -11.72 -25.55 -58.88
C ALA A 164 -12.84 -26.54 -58.48
N SER A 165 -13.67 -26.94 -59.44
CA SER A 165 -14.73 -27.95 -59.23
C SER A 165 -14.29 -29.33 -59.71
N ALA A 166 -14.66 -30.37 -58.96
CA ALA A 166 -14.45 -31.77 -59.33
C ALA A 166 -15.41 -32.25 -60.45
N VAL A 167 -16.47 -31.50 -60.76
CA VAL A 167 -17.48 -31.87 -61.76
C VAL A 167 -16.90 -31.89 -63.17
N ARG A 168 -16.86 -33.08 -63.78
CA ARG A 168 -16.37 -33.30 -65.15
C ARG A 168 -17.52 -33.29 -66.16
N VAL A 169 -17.41 -32.46 -67.20
CA VAL A 169 -18.38 -32.39 -68.32
C VAL A 169 -17.66 -32.68 -69.65
N ARG A 170 -18.16 -33.64 -70.42
CA ARG A 170 -17.61 -34.08 -71.72
C ARG A 170 -18.64 -33.88 -72.85
N GLY A 171 -18.20 -33.89 -74.11
CA GLY A 171 -19.09 -33.73 -75.29
C GLY A 171 -19.40 -32.28 -75.65
N GLY A 172 -20.15 -32.07 -76.74
CA GLY A 172 -20.51 -30.74 -77.27
C GLY A 172 -19.34 -29.98 -77.90
N GLU A 173 -18.45 -30.68 -78.60
CA GLU A 173 -17.36 -30.07 -79.38
C GLU A 173 -17.91 -29.25 -80.55
N GLY A 174 -17.32 -28.09 -80.83
CA GLY A 174 -17.77 -27.18 -81.90
C GLY A 174 -19.00 -26.31 -81.58
N ASP A 175 -19.57 -26.41 -80.37
CA ASP A 175 -20.71 -25.59 -79.92
C ASP A 175 -20.31 -24.61 -78.80
N THR A 176 -20.54 -23.31 -79.01
CA THR A 176 -20.17 -22.25 -78.06
C THR A 176 -20.96 -22.32 -76.76
N ASP A 177 -22.23 -22.71 -76.82
CA ASP A 177 -23.09 -22.81 -75.64
C ASP A 177 -22.64 -23.98 -74.75
N SER A 178 -22.25 -25.10 -75.37
CA SER A 178 -21.66 -26.25 -74.69
C SER A 178 -20.29 -25.93 -74.09
N ALA A 179 -19.47 -25.12 -74.75
CA ALA A 179 -18.21 -24.64 -74.21
C ALA A 179 -18.39 -23.78 -72.95
N ALA A 180 -19.41 -22.92 -72.92
CA ALA A 180 -19.75 -22.13 -71.74
C ALA A 180 -20.17 -23.01 -70.55
N VAL A 181 -20.95 -24.07 -70.79
CA VAL A 181 -21.36 -25.02 -69.73
C VAL A 181 -20.15 -25.78 -69.18
N ARG A 182 -19.19 -26.21 -70.03
CA ARG A 182 -17.95 -26.85 -69.55
C ARG A 182 -17.09 -25.91 -68.70
N ALA A 183 -16.94 -24.65 -69.13
CA ALA A 183 -16.18 -23.65 -68.40
C ALA A 183 -16.84 -23.24 -67.06
N ALA A 184 -18.18 -23.25 -67.00
CA ALA A 184 -18.92 -23.06 -65.76
C ALA A 184 -18.75 -24.28 -64.82
N ALA A 185 -18.84 -25.50 -65.34
CA ALA A 185 -18.71 -26.72 -64.53
C ALA A 185 -17.32 -26.90 -63.91
N ALA A 186 -16.27 -26.34 -64.50
CA ALA A 186 -14.90 -26.41 -63.97
C ALA A 186 -14.63 -25.48 -62.77
N ARG A 187 -15.53 -24.53 -62.48
CA ARG A 187 -15.35 -23.53 -61.42
C ARG A 187 -16.48 -23.60 -60.40
N LEU A 188 -16.13 -23.69 -59.13
CA LEU A 188 -17.06 -23.67 -58.01
C LEU A 188 -17.05 -22.28 -57.37
N THR A 189 -18.17 -21.55 -57.47
CA THR A 189 -18.32 -20.25 -56.81
C THR A 189 -18.75 -20.44 -55.35
N GLY A 190 -18.31 -19.55 -54.45
CA GLY A 190 -18.66 -19.64 -53.02
C GLY A 190 -18.08 -20.88 -52.31
N SER A 191 -16.94 -21.37 -52.79
CA SER A 191 -16.16 -22.41 -52.12
C SER A 191 -15.42 -21.81 -50.93
N PRO A 192 -15.27 -22.52 -49.79
CA PRO A 192 -14.39 -22.07 -48.72
C PRO A 192 -12.95 -22.02 -49.22
N ILE A 193 -12.28 -20.90 -48.95
CA ILE A 193 -10.86 -20.71 -49.24
C ILE A 193 -10.09 -20.91 -47.95
N THR A 194 -9.20 -21.91 -47.92
CA THR A 194 -8.52 -22.34 -46.71
C THR A 194 -7.03 -21.96 -46.70
N VAL A 195 -6.51 -21.70 -45.51
CA VAL A 195 -5.11 -21.39 -45.21
C VAL A 195 -4.64 -22.25 -44.04
N SER A 196 -3.35 -22.59 -43.95
CA SER A 196 -2.82 -23.14 -42.70
C SER A 196 -2.46 -21.99 -41.75
N ALA A 197 -2.94 -22.05 -40.51
CA ALA A 197 -2.62 -21.06 -39.48
C ALA A 197 -1.14 -21.09 -39.06
N ALA A 198 -0.47 -22.24 -39.23
CA ALA A 198 0.95 -22.40 -38.95
C ALA A 198 1.84 -21.58 -39.90
N GLU A 199 1.35 -21.25 -41.10
CA GLU A 199 2.02 -20.36 -42.05
C GLU A 199 1.94 -18.87 -41.65
N GLY A 200 1.14 -18.55 -40.63
CA GLY A 200 0.85 -17.20 -40.15
C GLY A 200 -0.04 -16.39 -41.10
N VAL A 201 -1.00 -15.67 -40.53
CA VAL A 201 -1.97 -14.86 -41.26
C VAL A 201 -1.89 -13.41 -40.82
N ALA A 202 -1.74 -12.48 -41.76
CA ALA A 202 -1.82 -11.05 -41.53
C ALA A 202 -3.08 -10.48 -42.17
N VAL A 203 -3.87 -9.73 -41.41
CA VAL A 203 -5.04 -8.99 -41.91
C VAL A 203 -4.67 -7.52 -42.02
N THR A 204 -4.75 -6.97 -43.21
CA THR A 204 -4.40 -5.59 -43.57
C THR A 204 -5.65 -4.86 -44.05
N GLY A 205 -5.92 -3.65 -43.55
CA GLY A 205 -7.09 -2.89 -44.00
C GLY A 205 -7.57 -1.81 -43.03
N ASP A 206 -8.70 -1.18 -43.36
CA ASP A 206 -9.30 -0.11 -42.55
C ASP A 206 -9.79 -0.63 -41.18
N GLY A 207 -9.68 0.24 -40.16
CA GLY A 207 -9.93 0.03 -38.73
C GLY A 207 -10.96 -1.03 -38.38
N PRO A 208 -12.26 -0.76 -38.58
CA PRO A 208 -13.31 -1.59 -38.02
C PRO A 208 -13.47 -2.93 -38.75
N VAL A 209 -13.30 -2.92 -40.08
CA VAL A 209 -13.57 -4.09 -40.94
C VAL A 209 -12.43 -5.10 -40.85
N ALA A 210 -11.17 -4.65 -40.94
CA ALA A 210 -10.01 -5.53 -40.76
C ALA A 210 -9.98 -6.15 -39.35
N ALA A 211 -10.36 -5.37 -38.31
CA ALA A 211 -10.49 -5.90 -36.96
C ALA A 211 -11.62 -6.94 -36.85
N ALA A 212 -12.72 -6.79 -37.59
CA ALA A 212 -13.81 -7.77 -37.59
C ALA A 212 -13.42 -9.10 -38.25
N VAL A 213 -12.68 -9.05 -39.37
CA VAL A 213 -12.12 -10.24 -40.02
C VAL A 213 -11.07 -10.90 -39.13
N HIS A 214 -10.21 -10.10 -38.49
CA HIS A 214 -9.22 -10.61 -37.54
C HIS A 214 -9.87 -11.33 -36.35
N ARG A 215 -10.93 -10.77 -35.75
CA ARG A 215 -11.73 -11.46 -34.71
C ARG A 215 -12.32 -12.77 -35.19
N ALA A 216 -12.85 -12.82 -36.42
CA ALA A 216 -13.40 -14.04 -37.00
C ALA A 216 -12.36 -15.16 -37.06
N LEU A 217 -11.14 -14.86 -37.53
CA LEU A 217 -10.05 -15.84 -37.59
C LEU A 217 -9.64 -16.37 -36.21
N VAL A 218 -9.58 -15.48 -35.20
CA VAL A 218 -9.26 -15.87 -33.81
C VAL A 218 -10.34 -16.79 -33.25
N LEU A 219 -11.62 -16.45 -33.43
CA LEU A 219 -12.75 -17.24 -32.94
C LEU A 219 -12.84 -18.59 -33.64
N GLN A 220 -12.56 -18.66 -34.94
CA GLN A 220 -12.55 -19.91 -35.70
C GLN A 220 -11.58 -20.92 -35.09
N LEU A 221 -10.35 -20.49 -34.72
CA LEU A 221 -9.41 -21.37 -34.02
C LEU A 221 -9.94 -21.82 -32.66
N CYS A 222 -10.52 -20.90 -31.88
CA CYS A 222 -10.99 -21.19 -30.53
C CYS A 222 -12.23 -22.11 -30.51
N LEU A 223 -13.07 -22.05 -31.55
CA LEU A 223 -14.22 -22.92 -31.75
C LEU A 223 -13.81 -24.29 -32.31
N ALA A 224 -12.79 -24.34 -33.17
CA ALA A 224 -12.31 -25.58 -33.77
C ALA A 224 -11.47 -26.42 -32.80
N HIS A 225 -10.62 -25.78 -31.98
CA HIS A 225 -9.63 -26.46 -31.13
C HIS A 225 -9.87 -26.23 -29.64
N ALA A 226 -9.66 -27.26 -28.82
CA ALA A 226 -9.88 -27.18 -27.38
C ALA A 226 -8.74 -26.39 -26.68
N PRO A 227 -9.00 -25.75 -25.51
CA PRO A 227 -7.97 -25.02 -24.75
C PRO A 227 -6.72 -25.82 -24.38
N GLY A 228 -6.83 -27.16 -24.28
CA GLY A 228 -5.70 -28.05 -24.01
C GLY A 228 -4.78 -28.29 -25.22
N GLU A 229 -5.30 -28.12 -26.44
CA GLU A 229 -4.58 -28.31 -27.70
C GLU A 229 -3.90 -27.02 -28.16
N MET A 230 -4.50 -25.88 -27.84
CA MET A 230 -4.04 -24.56 -28.25
C MET A 230 -4.25 -23.52 -27.13
N ARG A 231 -3.20 -22.77 -26.82
CA ARG A 231 -3.27 -21.58 -25.97
C ARG A 231 -3.18 -20.31 -26.81
N VAL A 232 -3.94 -19.28 -26.41
CA VAL A 232 -4.04 -18.01 -27.13
C VAL A 232 -3.46 -16.88 -26.30
N GLU A 233 -2.51 -16.14 -26.86
CA GLU A 233 -1.90 -14.97 -26.23
C GLU A 233 -2.23 -13.72 -27.04
N ALA A 234 -2.82 -12.71 -26.40
CA ALA A 234 -3.13 -11.43 -27.03
C ALA A 234 -2.06 -10.39 -26.70
N VAL A 235 -1.58 -9.67 -27.73
CA VAL A 235 -0.56 -8.63 -27.61
C VAL A 235 -1.08 -7.34 -28.25
N GLY A 236 -1.58 -6.43 -27.39
CA GLY A 236 -2.04 -5.06 -27.72
C GLY A 236 -3.30 -4.98 -28.61
N GLY A 237 -3.94 -3.80 -28.66
CA GLY A 237 -5.06 -3.50 -29.58
C GLY A 237 -6.48 -3.89 -29.11
N ASP A 238 -7.45 -3.87 -30.04
CA ASP A 238 -8.90 -4.15 -29.82
C ASP A 238 -9.22 -5.65 -29.66
N ILE A 239 -8.39 -6.37 -28.89
CA ILE A 239 -8.47 -7.82 -28.67
C ILE A 239 -8.56 -8.19 -27.19
N ASP A 240 -8.92 -7.25 -26.31
CA ASP A 240 -9.06 -7.47 -24.87
C ASP A 240 -10.01 -8.63 -24.52
N TRP A 241 -11.02 -8.88 -25.36
CA TRP A 241 -11.99 -9.96 -25.20
C TRP A 241 -11.33 -11.36 -25.23
N VAL A 242 -10.16 -11.49 -25.86
CA VAL A 242 -9.40 -12.75 -25.93
C VAL A 242 -8.93 -13.20 -24.55
N HIS A 243 -8.64 -12.26 -23.62
CA HIS A 243 -8.24 -12.61 -22.25
C HIS A 243 -9.35 -13.32 -21.46
N GLY A 244 -10.61 -13.13 -21.86
CA GLY A 244 -11.76 -13.82 -21.27
C GLY A 244 -11.93 -15.27 -21.74
N LEU A 245 -11.25 -15.68 -22.82
CA LEU A 245 -11.39 -17.03 -23.36
C LEU A 245 -10.68 -18.08 -22.49
N PRO A 246 -11.21 -19.31 -22.41
CA PRO A 246 -10.53 -20.43 -21.74
C PRO A 246 -9.12 -20.70 -22.30
N HIS A 247 -8.93 -20.49 -23.60
CA HIS A 247 -7.66 -20.65 -24.32
C HIS A 247 -6.56 -19.69 -23.85
N ALA A 248 -6.91 -18.53 -23.29
CA ALA A 248 -5.92 -17.57 -22.79
C ALA A 248 -5.33 -17.94 -21.42
N GLN A 249 -5.88 -18.97 -20.78
CA GLN A 249 -5.58 -19.34 -19.40
C GLN A 249 -4.95 -20.73 -19.27
N THR A 250 -4.67 -21.38 -20.40
CA THR A 250 -4.07 -22.72 -20.44
C THR A 250 -2.56 -22.63 -20.66
N ALA A 251 -1.80 -23.43 -19.91
CA ALA A 251 -0.33 -23.45 -19.97
C ALA A 251 0.24 -24.41 -21.03
N SER A 252 -0.57 -25.32 -21.56
CA SER A 252 -0.21 -26.36 -22.54
C SER A 252 -0.82 -26.10 -23.91
N GLY A 253 -0.35 -26.81 -24.94
CA GLY A 253 -0.84 -26.69 -26.31
C GLY A 253 -0.01 -25.77 -27.20
N ALA A 254 -0.32 -25.78 -28.50
CA ALA A 254 0.31 -24.90 -29.48
C ALA A 254 0.05 -23.43 -29.13
N ARG A 255 1.08 -22.60 -29.21
CA ARG A 255 1.01 -21.19 -28.84
C ARG A 255 0.55 -20.34 -30.03
N ALA A 256 -0.71 -19.95 -30.03
CA ALA A 256 -1.26 -18.98 -30.96
C ALA A 256 -1.11 -17.56 -30.41
N VAL A 257 -0.40 -16.69 -31.13
CA VAL A 257 -0.24 -15.29 -30.74
C VAL A 257 -1.08 -14.40 -31.65
N VAL A 258 -1.97 -13.64 -31.02
CA VAL A 258 -2.89 -12.69 -31.63
C VAL A 258 -2.35 -11.29 -31.39
N ILE A 259 -2.02 -10.58 -32.47
CA ILE A 259 -1.25 -9.34 -32.41
C ILE A 259 -2.11 -8.19 -32.90
N GLY A 260 -2.24 -7.16 -32.07
CA GLY A 260 -2.86 -5.89 -32.42
C GLY A 260 -2.02 -5.05 -33.38
N ARG A 261 -2.53 -3.85 -33.68
CA ARG A 261 -1.86 -2.90 -34.58
C ARG A 261 -0.56 -2.39 -33.95
N GLY A 262 0.51 -2.31 -34.74
CA GLY A 262 1.80 -1.74 -34.33
C GLY A 262 2.66 -2.61 -33.41
N GLU A 263 2.18 -3.78 -32.98
CA GLU A 263 2.90 -4.64 -32.04
C GLU A 263 3.81 -5.66 -32.74
N ALA A 264 4.93 -5.98 -32.08
CA ALA A 264 5.90 -6.98 -32.55
C ALA A 264 5.45 -8.41 -32.27
N VAL A 265 5.90 -9.37 -33.09
CA VAL A 265 5.65 -10.80 -32.86
C VAL A 265 6.59 -11.30 -31.75
N PRO A 266 6.07 -11.82 -30.64
CA PRO A 266 6.90 -12.47 -29.62
C PRO A 266 7.60 -13.73 -30.16
N ASP A 267 8.80 -14.01 -29.67
CA ASP A 267 9.55 -15.22 -30.01
C ASP A 267 8.81 -16.49 -29.54
N GLY A 268 8.94 -17.59 -30.31
CA GLY A 268 8.36 -18.89 -29.94
C GLY A 268 6.85 -19.03 -30.11
N ALA A 269 6.22 -18.26 -31.00
CA ALA A 269 4.84 -18.49 -31.42
C ALA A 269 4.75 -19.71 -32.36
N ASP A 270 3.72 -20.55 -32.28
CA ASP A 270 3.46 -21.62 -33.26
C ASP A 270 2.53 -21.13 -34.37
N ILE A 271 1.55 -20.30 -34.00
CA ILE A 271 0.57 -19.68 -34.89
C ILE A 271 0.61 -18.16 -34.68
N VAL A 272 0.52 -17.39 -35.76
CA VAL A 272 0.52 -15.91 -35.71
C VAL A 272 -0.69 -15.37 -36.46
N LEU A 273 -1.53 -14.60 -35.76
CA LEU A 273 -2.65 -13.86 -36.34
C LEU A 273 -2.45 -12.36 -36.09
N ALA A 274 -2.00 -11.63 -37.09
CA ALA A 274 -1.63 -10.21 -36.94
C ALA A 274 -2.64 -9.27 -37.62
N LEU A 275 -2.98 -8.18 -36.94
CA LEU A 275 -3.72 -7.06 -37.53
C LEU A 275 -2.75 -5.93 -37.91
N ARG A 276 -2.88 -5.40 -39.12
CA ARG A 276 -2.01 -4.36 -39.68
C ARG A 276 -2.81 -3.21 -40.30
N GLY A 277 -2.26 -2.01 -40.20
CA GLY A 277 -2.78 -0.82 -40.86
C GLY A 277 -2.55 -0.85 -42.37
N VAL A 278 -3.25 0.03 -43.10
CA VAL A 278 -3.05 0.20 -44.55
C VAL A 278 -1.61 0.65 -44.81
N GLY A 279 -0.88 -0.10 -45.64
CA GLY A 279 0.51 0.19 -46.00
C GLY A 279 1.58 -0.30 -45.01
N GLU A 280 1.19 -0.93 -43.89
CA GLU A 280 2.13 -1.59 -42.99
C GLU A 280 2.61 -2.92 -43.57
N SER A 281 3.90 -3.22 -43.42
CA SER A 281 4.44 -4.51 -43.87
C SER A 281 3.96 -5.65 -42.96
N PRO A 282 3.55 -6.81 -43.54
CA PRO A 282 3.19 -7.97 -42.76
C PRO A 282 4.41 -8.51 -42.00
N PRO A 283 4.22 -9.10 -40.80
CA PRO A 283 5.33 -9.74 -40.09
C PRO A 283 6.00 -10.84 -40.92
N PRO A 284 7.31 -11.08 -40.77
CA PRO A 284 8.06 -12.06 -41.57
C PRO A 284 7.58 -13.51 -41.40
N ARG A 285 6.76 -13.80 -40.37
CA ARG A 285 6.16 -15.11 -40.11
C ARG A 285 4.75 -15.28 -40.69
N CYS A 286 4.21 -14.30 -41.40
CA CYS A 286 2.89 -14.38 -42.02
C CYS A 286 3.03 -14.58 -43.54
N ALA A 287 2.83 -15.80 -44.03
CA ALA A 287 2.89 -16.11 -45.46
C ALA A 287 1.55 -15.87 -46.19
N ALA A 288 0.44 -15.73 -45.45
CA ALA A 288 -0.85 -15.35 -45.98
C ALA A 288 -1.22 -13.92 -45.54
N VAL A 289 -1.49 -13.04 -46.51
CA VAL A 289 -1.89 -11.65 -46.24
C VAL A 289 -3.27 -11.40 -46.82
N LEU A 290 -4.21 -10.95 -46.00
CA LEU A 290 -5.58 -10.61 -46.39
C LEU A 290 -5.71 -9.10 -46.43
N ASP A 291 -5.70 -8.53 -47.63
CA ASP A 291 -6.01 -7.12 -47.87
C ASP A 291 -7.53 -6.93 -47.90
N VAL A 292 -8.09 -6.45 -46.80
CA VAL A 292 -9.52 -6.22 -46.58
C VAL A 292 -9.86 -4.78 -46.97
N ALA A 293 -10.60 -4.63 -48.07
CA ALA A 293 -11.08 -3.33 -48.53
C ALA A 293 -12.44 -2.99 -47.92
N ASP A 294 -13.38 -3.95 -47.96
CA ASP A 294 -14.76 -3.80 -47.51
C ASP A 294 -15.25 -5.14 -46.88
N PRO A 295 -16.36 -5.16 -46.10
CA PRO A 295 -16.83 -6.38 -45.44
C PRO A 295 -17.11 -7.56 -46.39
N ASP A 296 -17.49 -7.29 -47.64
CA ASP A 296 -17.84 -8.32 -48.62
C ASP A 296 -16.71 -8.67 -49.59
N ALA A 297 -15.54 -8.02 -49.48
CA ALA A 297 -14.45 -8.16 -50.42
C ALA A 297 -13.06 -8.00 -49.78
N ALA A 298 -12.26 -9.06 -49.89
CA ALA A 298 -10.84 -9.05 -49.55
C ALA A 298 -10.01 -9.74 -50.65
N ILE A 299 -8.72 -9.44 -50.69
CA ILE A 299 -7.76 -10.10 -51.56
C ILE A 299 -6.79 -10.90 -50.69
N LEU A 300 -6.73 -12.21 -50.93
CA LEU A 300 -5.76 -13.10 -50.30
C LEU A 300 -4.49 -13.15 -51.15
N HIS A 301 -3.37 -12.70 -50.59
CA HIS A 301 -2.04 -12.81 -51.15
C HIS A 301 -1.29 -14.01 -50.55
N ARG A 302 -0.79 -14.90 -51.41
CA ARG A 302 0.00 -16.09 -51.05
C ARG A 302 1.15 -16.30 -52.05
N ARG A 303 2.09 -17.20 -51.70
CA ARG A 303 3.13 -17.65 -52.64
C ARG A 303 2.48 -18.32 -53.86
N GLY A 304 2.34 -17.56 -54.94
CA GLY A 304 1.82 -18.05 -56.22
C GLY A 304 0.67 -17.23 -56.82
N GLY A 305 0.09 -16.26 -56.11
CA GLY A 305 -0.88 -15.35 -56.71
C GLY A 305 -1.75 -14.60 -55.69
N ALA A 306 -2.76 -13.92 -56.22
CA ALA A 306 -3.78 -13.22 -55.44
C ALA A 306 -5.18 -13.70 -55.85
N VAL A 307 -6.03 -14.02 -54.87
CA VAL A 307 -7.42 -14.47 -55.10
C VAL A 307 -8.38 -13.53 -54.38
N ARG A 308 -9.46 -13.16 -55.07
CA ARG A 308 -10.55 -12.40 -54.48
C ARG A 308 -11.46 -13.32 -53.68
N ILE A 309 -11.73 -12.93 -52.45
CA ILE A 309 -12.58 -13.66 -51.51
C ILE A 309 -13.59 -12.70 -50.86
N THR A 310 -14.66 -13.27 -50.32
CA THR A 310 -15.58 -12.61 -49.40
C THR A 310 -15.26 -13.12 -48.00
N PRO A 311 -14.63 -12.29 -47.13
CA PRO A 311 -14.20 -12.72 -45.81
C PRO A 311 -15.39 -12.86 -44.85
N GLU A 312 -15.20 -13.61 -43.77
CA GLU A 312 -16.13 -13.58 -42.64
C GLU A 312 -15.72 -12.46 -41.68
N ALA A 313 -16.68 -11.65 -41.24
CA ALA A 313 -16.44 -10.53 -40.34
C ALA A 313 -17.34 -10.64 -39.08
N ILE A 314 -16.72 -10.60 -37.91
CA ILE A 314 -17.42 -10.71 -36.62
C ILE A 314 -17.34 -9.38 -35.85
N SER A 315 -18.50 -8.86 -35.46
CA SER A 315 -18.58 -7.65 -34.61
C SER A 315 -18.04 -7.92 -33.21
N ARG A 316 -17.70 -6.86 -32.46
CA ARG A 316 -17.21 -6.99 -31.09
C ARG A 316 -18.22 -7.68 -30.16
N ASP A 317 -19.51 -7.39 -30.31
CA ASP A 317 -20.55 -7.97 -29.46
C ASP A 317 -20.82 -9.43 -29.80
N GLN A 318 -20.78 -9.80 -31.08
CA GLN A 318 -20.82 -11.22 -31.48
C GLN A 318 -19.61 -11.99 -30.95
N ALA A 319 -18.42 -11.38 -30.98
CA ALA A 319 -17.21 -12.01 -30.43
C ALA A 319 -17.32 -12.27 -28.93
N ARG A 320 -17.83 -11.30 -28.16
CA ARG A 320 -18.12 -11.47 -26.72
C ARG A 320 -19.12 -12.57 -26.47
N HIS A 321 -20.23 -12.58 -27.21
CA HIS A 321 -21.25 -13.62 -27.06
C HIS A 321 -20.67 -15.01 -27.32
N LEU A 322 -19.87 -15.19 -28.37
CA LEU A 322 -19.20 -16.46 -28.67
C LEU A 322 -18.15 -16.83 -27.63
N ALA A 323 -17.44 -15.86 -27.06
CA ALA A 323 -16.52 -16.08 -25.96
C ALA A 323 -17.25 -16.59 -24.71
N ASP A 324 -18.40 -16.00 -24.35
CA ASP A 324 -19.24 -16.45 -23.24
C ASP A 324 -19.73 -17.89 -23.44
N HIS A 325 -20.13 -18.25 -24.67
CA HIS A 325 -20.50 -19.64 -25.01
C HIS A 325 -19.33 -20.62 -24.86
N LEU A 326 -18.12 -20.23 -25.27
CA LEU A 326 -16.91 -21.04 -25.09
C LEU A 326 -16.54 -21.23 -23.63
N VAL A 327 -16.69 -20.18 -22.82
CA VAL A 327 -16.55 -20.23 -21.35
C VAL A 327 -17.52 -21.24 -20.76
N ASP A 328 -18.82 -21.05 -20.98
CA ASP A 328 -19.89 -21.90 -20.45
C ASP A 328 -19.74 -23.37 -20.89
N ARG A 329 -19.27 -23.61 -22.11
CA ARG A 329 -18.93 -24.96 -22.59
C ARG A 329 -17.71 -25.53 -21.87
N ALA A 330 -16.65 -24.75 -21.67
CA ALA A 330 -15.44 -25.20 -20.97
C ALA A 330 -15.76 -25.54 -19.51
N GLU A 331 -16.62 -24.77 -18.85
CA GLU A 331 -17.07 -25.05 -17.49
C GLU A 331 -17.79 -26.40 -17.42
N ARG A 332 -18.74 -26.64 -18.33
CA ARG A 332 -19.53 -27.90 -18.35
C ARG A 332 -18.73 -29.13 -18.75
N LEU A 333 -17.89 -29.04 -19.78
CA LEU A 333 -17.25 -30.22 -20.38
C LEU A 333 -15.82 -30.46 -19.89
N LEU A 334 -15.10 -29.41 -19.51
CA LEU A 334 -13.69 -29.48 -19.11
C LEU A 334 -13.48 -29.17 -17.62
N GLY A 335 -14.54 -28.82 -16.88
CA GLY A 335 -14.42 -28.40 -15.48
C GLY A 335 -13.62 -27.10 -15.31
N TRP A 336 -13.59 -26.28 -16.36
CA TRP A 336 -12.94 -24.97 -16.33
C TRP A 336 -13.71 -24.04 -15.38
N THR A 337 -13.04 -23.05 -14.78
CA THR A 337 -13.69 -22.03 -13.95
C THR A 337 -13.10 -20.68 -14.29
N ALA A 338 -13.95 -19.70 -14.63
CA ALA A 338 -13.49 -18.35 -14.92
C ALA A 338 -12.73 -17.75 -13.71
N PRO A 339 -11.64 -16.99 -13.92
CA PRO A 339 -11.05 -16.18 -12.88
C PRO A 339 -12.03 -15.05 -12.55
N GLU A 340 -12.46 -14.95 -11.30
CA GLU A 340 -13.37 -13.90 -10.83
C GLU A 340 -12.76 -12.51 -11.09
N GLN A 341 -13.31 -11.78 -12.07
CA GLN A 341 -12.77 -10.49 -12.52
C GLN A 341 -13.22 -9.30 -11.66
N GLY A 342 -14.14 -9.51 -10.70
CA GLY A 342 -14.65 -8.50 -9.78
C GLY A 342 -13.83 -8.35 -8.50
N ALA A 343 -13.98 -7.22 -7.81
CA ALA A 343 -13.61 -7.12 -6.40
C ALA A 343 -14.67 -7.87 -5.58
N ILE A 344 -14.24 -8.74 -4.66
CA ILE A 344 -15.14 -9.47 -3.77
C ILE A 344 -15.33 -8.65 -2.51
N SER A 345 -16.57 -8.43 -2.05
CA SER A 345 -16.83 -7.73 -0.80
C SER A 345 -16.63 -8.65 0.41
N LEU A 346 -15.92 -8.21 1.45
CA LEU A 346 -15.80 -8.97 2.68
C LEU A 346 -17.16 -9.17 3.35
N GLY A 347 -18.01 -8.13 3.38
CA GLY A 347 -19.33 -8.20 4.00
C GLY A 347 -20.22 -9.33 3.47
N GLU A 348 -20.10 -9.68 2.18
CA GLU A 348 -20.81 -10.80 1.57
C GLU A 348 -20.23 -12.15 2.03
N LEU A 349 -18.91 -12.25 2.15
CA LEU A 349 -18.22 -13.48 2.55
C LEU A 349 -18.35 -13.80 4.04
N LEU A 350 -18.53 -12.80 4.91
CA LEU A 350 -18.69 -13.02 6.35
C LEU A 350 -19.87 -13.95 6.69
N ALA A 351 -20.89 -14.01 5.83
CA ALA A 351 -22.01 -14.94 5.97
C ALA A 351 -21.64 -16.40 5.63
N GLU A 352 -20.62 -16.61 4.79
CA GLU A 352 -20.05 -17.90 4.41
C GLU A 352 -18.87 -18.32 5.31
N GLY A 353 -18.59 -17.54 6.36
CA GLY A 353 -17.45 -17.75 7.25
C GLY A 353 -17.46 -19.13 7.95
N PRO A 354 -16.29 -19.64 8.35
CA PRO A 354 -16.13 -20.96 8.98
C PRO A 354 -16.91 -21.11 10.31
N GLY A 355 -17.41 -20.02 10.88
CA GLY A 355 -18.17 -20.02 12.12
C GLY A 355 -17.30 -20.16 13.37
N THR A 356 -17.93 -20.33 14.53
CA THR A 356 -17.22 -20.43 15.81
C THR A 356 -16.54 -21.81 15.96
N GLY A 357 -15.25 -21.81 16.26
CA GLY A 357 -14.41 -23.01 16.41
C GLY A 357 -13.18 -22.76 17.27
N ALA A 358 -12.39 -23.78 17.64
CA ALA A 358 -11.24 -23.59 18.55
C ALA A 358 -10.00 -22.91 17.91
N GLY A 359 -10.02 -22.71 16.58
CA GLY A 359 -8.95 -22.07 15.81
C GLY A 359 -9.11 -20.55 15.64
N LEU A 360 -8.23 -19.96 14.82
CA LEU A 360 -8.29 -18.58 14.36
C LEU A 360 -8.61 -18.54 12.86
N ALA A 361 -9.61 -19.33 12.47
CA ALA A 361 -10.08 -19.39 11.10
C ALA A 361 -10.76 -18.07 10.70
N ALA A 362 -10.46 -17.58 9.51
CA ALA A 362 -11.07 -16.39 8.92
C ALA A 362 -11.14 -16.50 7.40
N VAL A 363 -12.26 -16.04 6.84
CA VAL A 363 -12.44 -15.93 5.39
C VAL A 363 -11.70 -14.69 4.86
N ILE A 364 -10.81 -14.90 3.89
CA ILE A 364 -9.98 -13.82 3.30
C ILE A 364 -10.33 -13.53 1.83
N GLY A 365 -11.18 -14.35 1.21
CA GLY A 365 -11.43 -14.28 -0.23
C GLY A 365 -12.11 -15.51 -0.81
N ARG A 366 -11.83 -15.84 -2.08
CA ARG A 366 -12.28 -17.05 -2.76
C ARG A 366 -11.16 -17.82 -3.47
N ILE A 367 -11.28 -19.14 -3.50
CA ILE A 367 -10.49 -20.08 -4.32
C ILE A 367 -11.46 -20.72 -5.31
N GLY A 368 -11.45 -20.25 -6.56
CA GLY A 368 -12.54 -20.55 -7.49
C GLY A 368 -13.86 -20.03 -6.91
N ALA A 369 -14.91 -20.84 -6.90
CA ALA A 369 -16.19 -20.48 -6.30
C ALA A 369 -16.23 -20.61 -4.75
N ALA A 370 -15.27 -21.32 -4.13
CA ALA A 370 -15.31 -21.62 -2.71
C ALA A 370 -14.69 -20.49 -1.86
N ALA A 371 -15.21 -20.27 -0.65
CA ALA A 371 -14.62 -19.34 0.31
C ALA A 371 -13.18 -19.77 0.67
N ALA A 372 -12.25 -18.81 0.60
CA ALA A 372 -10.87 -18.98 0.98
C ALA A 372 -10.71 -18.72 2.48
N VAL A 373 -10.69 -19.78 3.27
CA VAL A 373 -10.48 -19.69 4.73
C VAL A 373 -9.02 -19.94 5.07
N VAL A 374 -8.47 -19.18 6.00
CA VAL A 374 -7.14 -19.40 6.58
C VAL A 374 -7.24 -19.48 8.10
N ASP A 375 -6.56 -20.43 8.72
CA ASP A 375 -6.55 -20.61 10.18
C ASP A 375 -5.12 -20.54 10.73
N LEU A 376 -4.83 -19.51 11.54
CA LEU A 376 -3.51 -19.35 12.18
C LEU A 376 -3.19 -20.45 13.20
N VAL A 377 -4.12 -21.32 13.58
CA VAL A 377 -3.86 -22.46 14.46
C VAL A 377 -3.59 -23.72 13.63
N ALA A 378 -4.43 -24.01 12.64
CA ALA A 378 -4.34 -25.24 11.83
C ALA A 378 -3.38 -25.14 10.64
N ASP A 379 -3.39 -24.02 9.91
CA ASP A 379 -2.61 -23.85 8.67
C ASP A 379 -1.17 -23.39 8.94
N GLY A 380 -0.90 -22.87 10.14
CA GLY A 380 0.41 -22.42 10.58
C GLY A 380 0.35 -21.35 11.66
N PRO A 381 1.08 -21.50 12.79
CA PRO A 381 1.06 -20.53 13.90
C PRO A 381 1.52 -19.13 13.47
N HIS A 382 2.31 -19.05 12.40
CA HIS A 382 2.83 -17.81 11.86
C HIS A 382 2.66 -17.79 10.34
N ALA A 383 2.53 -16.59 9.78
CA ALA A 383 2.29 -16.35 8.37
C ALA A 383 3.26 -15.33 7.77
N ILE A 384 3.56 -15.50 6.48
CA ILE A 384 4.31 -14.52 5.68
C ILE A 384 3.40 -14.04 4.56
N VAL A 385 3.36 -12.72 4.37
CA VAL A 385 2.63 -12.06 3.29
C VAL A 385 3.59 -11.26 2.44
N ALA A 386 3.81 -11.67 1.20
CA ALA A 386 4.71 -10.99 0.26
C ALA A 386 3.92 -10.26 -0.84
N GLY A 387 4.37 -9.07 -1.22
CA GLY A 387 3.79 -8.35 -2.36
C GLY A 387 4.37 -6.95 -2.53
N VAL A 388 4.51 -6.52 -3.79
CA VAL A 388 4.96 -5.15 -4.12
C VAL A 388 3.90 -4.12 -3.73
N THR A 389 4.31 -2.84 -3.62
CA THR A 389 3.41 -1.72 -3.42
C THR A 389 2.26 -1.73 -4.43
N GLY A 390 1.04 -1.55 -3.95
CA GLY A 390 -0.16 -1.51 -4.80
C GLY A 390 -0.69 -2.87 -5.27
N SER A 391 -0.10 -3.99 -4.84
CA SER A 391 -0.64 -5.34 -5.09
C SER A 391 -1.88 -5.69 -4.24
N GLY A 392 -2.09 -4.98 -3.13
CA GLY A 392 -3.17 -5.21 -2.17
C GLY A 392 -2.74 -5.90 -0.87
N LYS A 393 -1.45 -5.92 -0.53
CA LYS A 393 -0.94 -6.49 0.74
C LYS A 393 -1.64 -5.91 1.97
N SER A 394 -1.65 -4.60 2.13
CA SER A 394 -2.26 -3.97 3.32
C SER A 394 -3.78 -4.22 3.37
N GLU A 395 -4.46 -4.22 2.21
CA GLU A 395 -5.89 -4.59 2.13
C GLU A 395 -6.14 -6.04 2.53
N LEU A 396 -5.29 -6.98 2.12
CA LEU A 396 -5.36 -8.38 2.59
C LEU A 396 -5.24 -8.46 4.12
N LEU A 397 -4.29 -7.72 4.71
CA LEU A 397 -4.10 -7.72 6.16
C LEU A 397 -5.33 -7.15 6.88
N ILE A 398 -5.90 -6.04 6.38
CA ILE A 398 -7.14 -5.44 6.90
C ILE A 398 -8.31 -6.42 6.80
N THR A 399 -8.49 -7.06 5.65
CA THR A 399 -9.53 -8.08 5.42
C THR A 399 -9.39 -9.25 6.37
N TRP A 400 -8.18 -9.77 6.54
CA TRP A 400 -7.93 -10.91 7.41
C TRP A 400 -8.19 -10.58 8.89
N ILE A 401 -7.71 -9.43 9.37
CA ILE A 401 -7.96 -8.97 10.75
C ILE A 401 -9.45 -8.75 10.96
N THR A 402 -10.12 -8.04 10.06
CA THR A 402 -11.56 -7.73 10.17
C THR A 402 -12.39 -9.00 10.18
N ALA A 403 -12.08 -9.99 9.33
CA ALA A 403 -12.74 -11.28 9.30
C ALA A 403 -12.56 -12.06 10.61
N MET A 404 -11.36 -12.08 11.20
CA MET A 404 -11.15 -12.67 12.52
C MET A 404 -11.96 -11.96 13.61
N CYS A 405 -11.95 -10.62 13.64
CA CYS A 405 -12.69 -9.83 14.62
C CYS A 405 -14.22 -9.98 14.47
N ALA A 406 -14.70 -10.29 13.27
CA ALA A 406 -16.12 -10.53 13.02
C ALA A 406 -16.64 -11.82 13.66
N GLU A 407 -15.77 -12.84 13.80
CA GLU A 407 -16.12 -14.18 14.30
C GLU A 407 -15.64 -14.47 15.73
N ARG A 408 -14.65 -13.72 16.22
CA ARG A 408 -14.01 -13.91 17.53
C ARG A 408 -14.30 -12.76 18.47
N SER A 409 -14.38 -13.04 19.76
CA SER A 409 -14.45 -12.01 20.81
C SER A 409 -13.05 -11.49 21.20
N PRO A 410 -12.95 -10.28 21.77
CA PRO A 410 -11.69 -9.75 22.31
C PRO A 410 -11.07 -10.62 23.43
N ASP A 411 -11.88 -11.46 24.09
CA ASP A 411 -11.41 -12.41 25.10
C ASP A 411 -10.78 -13.68 24.49
N GLU A 412 -11.03 -13.93 23.19
CA GLU A 412 -10.43 -15.04 22.45
C GLU A 412 -9.18 -14.62 21.67
N VAL A 413 -9.19 -13.43 21.08
CA VAL A 413 -8.09 -12.92 20.26
C VAL A 413 -7.86 -11.42 20.43
N ALA A 414 -6.59 -11.06 20.54
CA ALA A 414 -6.10 -9.69 20.58
C ALA A 414 -5.09 -9.45 19.45
N PHE A 415 -5.05 -8.23 18.93
CA PHE A 415 -4.16 -7.82 17.86
C PHE A 415 -3.18 -6.75 18.34
N LEU A 416 -1.93 -6.88 17.90
CA LEU A 416 -0.92 -5.83 17.96
C LEU A 416 -0.50 -5.54 16.52
N LEU A 417 -0.72 -4.31 16.07
CA LEU A 417 -0.48 -3.92 14.68
C LEU A 417 0.76 -3.04 14.61
N ALA A 418 1.69 -3.34 13.72
CA ALA A 418 2.87 -2.51 13.46
C ALA A 418 2.86 -2.06 12.00
N ASP A 419 2.82 -0.75 11.76
CA ASP A 419 2.80 -0.12 10.43
C ASP A 419 4.09 0.70 10.25
N PHE A 420 4.93 0.31 9.30
CA PHE A 420 6.23 0.93 9.08
C PHE A 420 6.31 1.60 7.69
N LYS A 421 6.70 2.88 7.66
CA LYS A 421 7.03 3.66 6.45
C LYS A 421 5.89 3.91 5.43
N GLY A 422 4.64 4.08 5.89
CA GLY A 422 3.53 4.51 5.03
C GLY A 422 2.22 4.89 5.75
N GLY A 423 2.27 5.13 7.06
CA GLY A 423 1.20 4.79 8.00
C GLY A 423 -0.11 5.57 7.90
N THR A 424 -1.15 4.84 7.51
CA THR A 424 -2.56 4.94 7.97
C THR A 424 -3.33 3.62 7.71
N ALA A 425 -2.65 2.54 7.28
CA ALA A 425 -3.33 1.36 6.76
C ALA A 425 -4.18 0.70 7.86
N PHE A 426 -3.62 0.62 9.07
CA PHE A 426 -4.29 0.02 10.22
C PHE A 426 -5.08 1.01 11.09
N ASP A 427 -5.06 2.32 10.81
CA ASP A 427 -5.79 3.32 11.61
C ASP A 427 -7.29 3.04 11.63
N SER A 428 -7.82 2.55 10.52
CA SER A 428 -9.22 2.13 10.39
C SER A 428 -9.60 1.02 11.39
N LEU A 429 -8.65 0.17 11.79
CA LEU A 429 -8.85 -0.94 12.70
C LEU A 429 -8.69 -0.54 14.18
N ALA A 430 -8.14 0.63 14.48
CA ALA A 430 -7.89 1.07 15.87
C ALA A 430 -9.18 1.19 16.70
N ALA A 431 -10.33 1.32 16.06
CA ALA A 431 -11.64 1.36 16.70
C ALA A 431 -12.16 -0.04 17.14
N LEU A 432 -11.53 -1.13 16.68
CA LEU A 432 -11.92 -2.49 17.04
C LEU A 432 -11.43 -2.83 18.47
N PRO A 433 -12.29 -3.40 19.33
CA PRO A 433 -11.92 -3.71 20.72
C PRO A 433 -10.82 -4.78 20.86
N HIS A 434 -10.58 -5.58 19.81
CA HIS A 434 -9.50 -6.57 19.76
C HIS A 434 -8.13 -5.94 19.57
N VAL A 435 -8.05 -4.72 19.01
CA VAL A 435 -6.78 -4.06 18.71
C VAL A 435 -6.25 -3.39 19.97
N THR A 436 -5.20 -4.00 20.54
CA THR A 436 -4.57 -3.55 21.79
C THR A 436 -3.67 -2.33 21.60
N GLY A 437 -3.17 -2.13 20.38
CA GLY A 437 -2.36 -0.98 20.00
C GLY A 437 -1.95 -1.03 18.53
N VAL A 438 -1.75 0.15 17.96
CA VAL A 438 -1.12 0.35 16.65
C VAL A 438 0.22 1.03 16.90
N ILE A 439 1.29 0.38 16.47
CA ILE A 439 2.66 0.86 16.56
C ILE A 439 3.02 1.42 15.20
N THR A 440 3.20 2.74 15.12
CA THR A 440 3.65 3.44 13.92
C THR A 440 5.05 3.99 14.16
N ASP A 441 5.89 3.96 13.13
CA ASP A 441 7.18 4.67 13.08
C ASP A 441 8.00 4.55 14.38
N LEU A 442 8.52 3.34 14.62
CA LEU A 442 9.31 3.06 15.80
C LEU A 442 10.63 3.83 15.74
N ASP A 443 10.77 4.84 16.59
CA ASP A 443 12.09 5.39 16.93
C ASP A 443 12.86 4.40 17.84
N GLY A 444 14.12 4.73 18.17
CA GLY A 444 14.95 3.83 18.97
C GLY A 444 14.36 3.47 20.34
N ASP A 445 13.69 4.42 21.01
CA ASP A 445 13.07 4.16 22.32
C ASP A 445 11.78 3.35 22.17
N GLY A 446 10.97 3.64 21.15
CA GLY A 446 9.78 2.88 20.79
C GLY A 446 10.10 1.43 20.46
N ALA A 447 11.14 1.17 19.67
CA ALA A 447 11.56 -0.19 19.32
C ALA A 447 12.02 -0.98 20.54
N ARG A 448 12.84 -0.38 21.40
CA ARG A 448 13.28 -0.98 22.68
C ARG A 448 12.09 -1.28 23.60
N ARG A 449 11.17 -0.32 23.75
CA ARG A 449 9.91 -0.49 24.51
C ARG A 449 9.06 -1.63 23.95
N ALA A 450 8.98 -1.77 22.63
CA ALA A 450 8.28 -2.86 21.98
C ALA A 450 8.95 -4.23 22.27
N ILE A 451 10.28 -4.30 22.24
CA ILE A 451 11.03 -5.52 22.61
C ILE A 451 10.77 -5.92 24.05
N GLU A 452 10.84 -4.96 24.98
CA GLU A 452 10.63 -5.20 26.41
C GLU A 452 9.20 -5.68 26.70
N SER A 453 8.21 -5.05 26.07
CA SER A 453 6.80 -5.45 26.15
C SER A 453 6.57 -6.85 25.58
N LEU A 454 7.17 -7.20 24.44
CA LEU A 454 7.02 -8.54 23.84
C LEU A 454 7.60 -9.63 24.74
N ARG A 455 8.80 -9.37 25.28
CA ARG A 455 9.46 -10.29 26.22
C ARG A 455 8.66 -10.44 27.51
N ALA A 456 8.07 -9.36 28.01
CA ALA A 456 7.20 -9.40 29.18
C ALA A 456 5.95 -10.23 28.92
N GLU A 457 5.32 -10.08 27.75
CA GLU A 457 4.14 -10.84 27.38
C GLU A 457 4.42 -12.34 27.24
N ILE A 458 5.56 -12.72 26.65
CA ILE A 458 6.02 -14.11 26.59
C ILE A 458 6.11 -14.70 28.01
N ARG A 459 6.81 -14.01 28.93
CA ARG A 459 6.96 -14.46 30.33
C ARG A 459 5.62 -14.57 31.04
N ARG A 460 4.70 -13.60 30.83
CA ARG A 460 3.36 -13.59 31.41
C ARG A 460 2.55 -14.82 30.96
N ARG A 461 2.61 -15.14 29.66
CA ARG A 461 1.93 -16.33 29.09
C ARG A 461 2.51 -17.63 29.60
N GLU A 462 3.83 -17.75 29.66
CA GLU A 462 4.52 -18.91 30.25
C GLU A 462 4.06 -19.13 31.70
N ALA A 463 4.05 -18.07 32.51
CA ALA A 463 3.58 -18.13 33.90
C ALA A 463 2.10 -18.48 34.00
N ALA A 464 1.24 -17.96 33.11
CA ALA A 464 -0.19 -18.26 33.10
C ALA A 464 -0.46 -19.74 32.76
N ILE A 465 0.23 -20.29 31.76
CA ILE A 465 0.13 -21.70 31.37
C ILE A 465 0.67 -22.61 32.48
N ALA A 466 1.84 -22.27 33.05
CA ALA A 466 2.46 -23.03 34.13
C ALA A 466 1.60 -23.08 35.41
N ARG A 467 0.90 -21.99 35.75
CA ARG A 467 0.05 -21.89 36.95
C ARG A 467 -1.05 -22.95 36.99
N VAL A 468 -1.56 -23.38 35.83
CA VAL A 468 -2.59 -24.41 35.72
C VAL A 468 -2.04 -25.79 35.31
N GLY A 469 -0.71 -25.92 35.20
CA GLY A 469 -0.03 -27.14 34.80
C GLY A 469 -0.30 -27.57 33.36
N ALA A 470 -0.69 -26.63 32.49
CA ALA A 470 -0.92 -26.89 31.07
C ALA A 470 0.40 -26.86 30.28
N ARG A 471 0.38 -27.36 29.03
CA ARG A 471 1.53 -27.32 28.11
C ARG A 471 1.41 -26.23 27.05
N GLU A 472 0.19 -25.83 26.72
CA GLU A 472 -0.12 -24.88 25.67
C GLU A 472 -1.39 -24.10 26.01
N VAL A 473 -1.56 -22.95 25.36
CA VAL A 473 -2.68 -22.01 25.54
C VAL A 473 -4.05 -22.60 25.19
N SER A 474 -4.09 -23.67 24.40
CA SER A 474 -5.35 -24.33 23.98
C SER A 474 -6.07 -25.02 25.14
N ASP A 475 -5.42 -25.21 26.28
CA ASP A 475 -6.05 -25.74 27.50
C ASP A 475 -7.11 -24.74 28.00
N PRO A 476 -8.39 -25.14 28.14
CA PRO A 476 -9.47 -24.25 28.54
C PRO A 476 -9.29 -23.58 29.92
N ARG A 477 -8.37 -24.09 30.75
CA ARG A 477 -8.05 -23.50 32.07
C ARG A 477 -7.12 -22.29 31.95
N VAL A 478 -6.49 -22.08 30.80
CA VAL A 478 -5.63 -20.92 30.52
C VAL A 478 -6.49 -19.77 30.02
N ALA A 479 -6.87 -18.86 30.92
CA ALA A 479 -7.66 -17.68 30.59
C ALA A 479 -6.79 -16.54 30.03
N VAL A 480 -6.22 -16.73 28.82
CA VAL A 480 -5.47 -15.68 28.10
C VAL A 480 -5.85 -15.69 26.62
N PRO A 481 -6.26 -14.55 26.02
CA PRO A 481 -6.55 -14.48 24.59
C PRO A 481 -5.30 -14.82 23.76
N ARG A 482 -5.51 -15.39 22.58
CA ARG A 482 -4.44 -15.50 21.58
C ARG A 482 -4.01 -14.10 21.15
N LEU A 483 -2.72 -13.89 20.94
CA LEU A 483 -2.17 -12.62 20.47
C LEU A 483 -1.71 -12.79 19.02
N VAL A 484 -2.20 -11.97 18.11
CA VAL A 484 -1.73 -11.90 16.73
C VAL A 484 -0.95 -10.60 16.54
N VAL A 485 0.35 -10.72 16.33
CA VAL A 485 1.23 -9.57 16.01
C VAL A 485 1.34 -9.47 14.49
N VAL A 486 0.80 -8.40 13.93
CA VAL A 486 0.81 -8.13 12.48
C VAL A 486 1.82 -7.03 12.22
N VAL A 487 2.79 -7.30 11.35
CA VAL A 487 3.82 -6.33 10.96
C VAL A 487 3.67 -6.06 9.46
N ASP A 488 3.29 -4.84 9.09
CA ASP A 488 3.43 -4.36 7.72
C ASP A 488 4.85 -3.83 7.51
N GLU A 489 5.45 -4.15 6.37
CA GLU A 489 6.84 -3.82 6.01
C GLU A 489 7.91 -4.32 7.02
N PHE A 490 7.86 -5.61 7.36
CA PHE A 490 8.84 -6.28 8.22
C PHE A 490 10.30 -6.04 7.81
N ALA A 491 10.59 -5.95 6.51
CA ALA A 491 11.94 -5.66 6.00
C ALA A 491 12.46 -4.29 6.43
N ALA A 492 11.59 -3.28 6.42
CA ALA A 492 11.96 -1.94 6.85
C ALA A 492 12.17 -1.92 8.38
N LEU A 493 11.28 -2.58 9.13
CA LEU A 493 11.38 -2.68 10.59
C LEU A 493 12.72 -3.30 11.05
N VAL A 494 13.12 -4.43 10.47
CA VAL A 494 14.39 -5.11 10.83
C VAL A 494 15.61 -4.39 10.24
N GLY A 495 15.44 -3.67 9.14
CA GLY A 495 16.49 -2.84 8.56
C GLY A 495 16.89 -1.70 9.51
N ASP A 496 15.90 -1.04 10.11
CA ASP A 496 16.11 0.07 11.03
C ASP A 496 16.43 -0.41 12.45
N HIS A 497 15.86 -1.54 12.89
CA HIS A 497 16.03 -2.12 14.23
C HIS A 497 16.40 -3.63 14.18
N PRO A 498 17.67 -3.97 13.90
CA PRO A 498 18.12 -5.36 13.68
C PRO A 498 17.86 -6.33 14.85
N GLU A 499 17.86 -5.83 16.08
CA GLU A 499 17.62 -6.60 17.31
C GLU A 499 16.21 -7.23 17.36
N LEU A 500 15.23 -6.66 16.67
CA LEU A 500 13.86 -7.19 16.60
C LEU A 500 13.82 -8.54 15.87
N ALA A 501 14.72 -8.78 14.91
CA ALA A 501 14.77 -10.04 14.17
C ALA A 501 14.98 -11.26 15.08
N ALA A 502 15.81 -11.12 16.12
CA ALA A 502 16.06 -12.17 17.08
C ALA A 502 14.81 -12.44 17.94
N VAL A 503 14.11 -11.39 18.35
CA VAL A 503 12.88 -11.49 19.16
C VAL A 503 11.75 -12.14 18.36
N PHE A 504 11.54 -11.75 17.10
CA PHE A 504 10.55 -12.39 16.23
C PHE A 504 10.90 -13.86 15.92
N GLY A 505 12.18 -14.19 15.74
CA GLY A 505 12.61 -15.59 15.59
C GLY A 505 12.30 -16.45 16.83
N ASP A 506 12.51 -15.89 18.01
CA ASP A 506 12.21 -16.54 19.29
C ASP A 506 10.69 -16.69 19.52
N VAL A 507 9.91 -15.64 19.20
CA VAL A 507 8.44 -15.72 19.19
C VAL A 507 7.96 -16.76 18.19
N ALA A 508 8.55 -16.85 17.00
CA ALA A 508 8.16 -17.85 16.01
C ALA A 508 8.43 -19.29 16.48
N ALA A 509 9.50 -19.50 17.25
CA ALA A 509 9.84 -20.83 17.77
C ALA A 509 8.92 -21.27 18.93
N ARG A 510 8.51 -20.35 19.81
CA ARG A 510 7.71 -20.66 21.01
C ARG A 510 6.22 -20.31 20.90
N GLY A 511 5.86 -19.50 19.91
CA GLY A 511 4.57 -18.82 19.80
C GLY A 511 3.37 -19.76 19.76
N ARG A 512 3.49 -20.91 19.07
CA ARG A 512 2.43 -21.94 19.00
C ARG A 512 1.91 -22.34 20.38
N ALA A 513 2.79 -22.67 21.31
CA ALA A 513 2.41 -23.12 22.64
C ALA A 513 1.86 -21.95 23.50
N LEU A 514 2.38 -20.74 23.29
CA LEU A 514 2.01 -19.54 24.04
C LEU A 514 0.74 -18.86 23.51
N GLY A 515 0.25 -19.25 22.33
CA GLY A 515 -0.84 -18.56 21.64
C GLY A 515 -0.44 -17.21 21.07
N VAL A 516 0.83 -17.04 20.72
CA VAL A 516 1.33 -15.85 20.03
C VAL A 516 1.56 -16.21 18.56
N HIS A 517 0.89 -15.49 17.67
CA HIS A 517 0.92 -15.67 16.23
C HIS A 517 1.59 -14.45 15.58
N LEU A 518 2.31 -14.67 14.49
CA LEU A 518 3.02 -13.60 13.76
C LEU A 518 2.48 -13.57 12.35
N VAL A 519 2.12 -12.40 11.84
CA VAL A 519 1.77 -12.18 10.43
C VAL A 519 2.73 -11.13 9.88
N LEU A 520 3.69 -11.56 9.07
CA LEU A 520 4.81 -10.73 8.62
C LEU A 520 4.63 -10.33 7.16
N GLY A 521 4.23 -9.09 6.93
CA GLY A 521 4.10 -8.46 5.62
C GLY A 521 5.44 -7.90 5.12
N THR A 522 5.82 -8.15 3.88
CA THR A 522 7.05 -7.59 3.28
C THR A 522 6.95 -7.43 1.77
N GLN A 523 7.64 -6.44 1.21
CA GLN A 523 7.82 -6.33 -0.25
C GLN A 523 8.92 -7.25 -0.78
N ARG A 524 9.93 -7.53 0.04
CA ARG A 524 11.08 -8.41 -0.29
C ARG A 524 11.22 -9.44 0.81
N ALA A 525 10.96 -10.70 0.48
CA ALA A 525 11.04 -11.79 1.44
C ALA A 525 12.43 -12.41 1.45
N ALA A 526 13.02 -12.60 0.26
CA ALA A 526 14.36 -13.13 0.11
C ALA A 526 15.41 -12.18 0.72
N GLY A 527 16.33 -12.72 1.51
CA GLY A 527 17.43 -11.98 2.16
C GLY A 527 17.06 -11.25 3.46
N VAL A 528 15.77 -11.00 3.71
CA VAL A 528 15.28 -10.38 4.95
C VAL A 528 14.84 -11.45 5.96
N ILE A 529 14.01 -12.38 5.51
CA ILE A 529 13.49 -13.45 6.37
C ILE A 529 14.52 -14.58 6.41
N ARG A 530 15.00 -14.93 7.61
CA ARG A 530 15.94 -16.03 7.82
C ARG A 530 15.24 -17.38 7.73
N GLU A 531 15.96 -18.42 7.32
CA GLU A 531 15.42 -19.79 7.17
C GLU A 531 14.74 -20.32 8.45
N GLY A 532 15.32 -20.04 9.62
CA GLY A 532 14.73 -20.45 10.90
C GLY A 532 13.38 -19.80 11.20
N LEU A 533 13.16 -18.55 10.77
CA LEU A 533 11.85 -17.90 10.88
C LEU A 533 10.89 -18.47 9.84
N LEU A 534 11.34 -18.64 8.59
CA LEU A 534 10.54 -19.23 7.50
C LEU A 534 10.05 -20.65 7.82
N ALA A 535 10.87 -21.45 8.51
CA ALA A 535 10.52 -22.81 8.94
C ALA A 535 9.35 -22.85 9.93
N ASN A 536 9.16 -21.78 10.71
CA ASN A 536 8.04 -21.63 11.65
C ASN A 536 6.82 -20.94 11.04
N CYS A 537 6.91 -20.45 9.79
CA CYS A 537 5.82 -19.81 9.05
C CYS A 537 5.37 -20.68 7.85
N PRO A 538 4.63 -21.78 8.07
CA PRO A 538 4.18 -22.63 6.99
C PRO A 538 2.99 -22.05 6.21
N LEU A 539 2.24 -21.09 6.80
CA LEU A 539 1.21 -20.33 6.10
C LEU A 539 1.84 -19.18 5.32
N ARG A 540 1.67 -19.17 4.01
CA ARG A 540 2.38 -18.23 3.13
C ARG A 540 1.45 -17.71 2.06
N ILE A 541 1.42 -16.40 1.90
CA ILE A 541 0.60 -15.72 0.91
C ILE A 541 1.52 -14.81 0.09
N SER A 542 1.55 -15.01 -1.22
CA SER A 542 2.27 -14.12 -2.13
C SER A 542 1.29 -13.47 -3.09
N LEU A 543 1.09 -12.16 -2.93
CA LEU A 543 0.55 -11.31 -3.98
C LEU A 543 1.63 -11.14 -5.07
N ARG A 544 1.36 -10.26 -6.04
CA ARG A 544 2.33 -9.92 -7.07
C ARG A 544 3.65 -9.45 -6.47
N VAL A 545 4.74 -10.14 -6.80
CA VAL A 545 6.12 -9.76 -6.48
C VAL A 545 6.86 -9.34 -7.74
N ALA A 546 7.92 -8.53 -7.60
CA ALA A 546 8.72 -8.07 -8.74
C ALA A 546 9.70 -9.15 -9.24
N ASP A 547 10.30 -9.89 -8.29
CA ASP A 547 11.34 -10.88 -8.59
C ASP A 547 10.80 -12.31 -8.43
N PRO A 548 10.95 -13.19 -9.44
CA PRO A 548 10.67 -14.63 -9.31
C PRO A 548 11.36 -15.31 -8.12
N ALA A 549 12.51 -14.80 -7.65
CA ALA A 549 13.20 -15.32 -6.47
C ALA A 549 12.38 -15.15 -5.18
N ASP A 550 11.70 -14.01 -5.00
CA ASP A 550 10.80 -13.80 -3.86
C ASP A 550 9.61 -14.76 -3.91
N SER A 551 9.04 -14.97 -5.11
CA SER A 551 7.96 -15.95 -5.32
C SER A 551 8.42 -17.35 -4.92
N ARG A 552 9.58 -17.80 -5.41
CA ARG A 552 10.13 -19.13 -5.07
C ARG A 552 10.41 -19.27 -3.58
N PHE A 553 10.95 -18.23 -2.96
CA PHE A 553 11.26 -18.25 -1.54
C PHE A 553 10.00 -18.38 -0.66
N VAL A 554 8.93 -17.67 -1.02
CA VAL A 554 7.67 -17.68 -0.26
C VAL A 554 6.84 -18.91 -0.60
N ILE A 555 6.44 -19.09 -1.86
CA ILE A 555 5.46 -20.13 -2.24
C ILE A 555 6.09 -21.39 -2.84
N GLY A 556 7.35 -21.38 -3.25
CA GLY A 556 8.06 -22.53 -3.83
C GLY A 556 8.05 -22.60 -5.36
N GLY A 557 7.36 -21.68 -6.04
CA GLY A 557 7.33 -21.53 -7.50
C GLY A 557 7.39 -20.05 -7.90
N ASP A 558 7.42 -19.74 -9.19
CA ASP A 558 7.54 -18.37 -9.72
C ASP A 558 6.20 -17.73 -10.13
N GLU A 559 5.08 -18.41 -9.85
CA GLU A 559 3.75 -18.03 -10.34
C GLU A 559 3.30 -16.65 -9.85
N ALA A 560 3.71 -16.24 -8.63
CA ALA A 560 3.32 -14.95 -8.07
C ALA A 560 4.01 -13.76 -8.77
N ALA A 561 5.19 -13.96 -9.36
CA ALA A 561 5.85 -12.94 -10.18
C ALA A 561 5.13 -12.74 -11.53
N GLY A 562 4.45 -13.77 -12.02
CA GLY A 562 3.62 -13.74 -13.22
C GLY A 562 2.24 -13.10 -13.05
N LEU A 563 1.86 -12.70 -11.82
CA LEU A 563 0.56 -12.04 -11.60
C LEU A 563 0.51 -10.68 -12.31
N PRO A 564 -0.65 -10.33 -12.93
CA PRO A 564 -0.78 -9.09 -13.69
C PRO A 564 -0.58 -7.85 -12.80
N GLY A 565 -0.02 -6.79 -13.37
CA GLY A 565 0.10 -5.50 -12.69
C GLY A 565 -1.18 -4.68 -12.72
N GLY A 566 -1.18 -3.54 -12.03
CA GLY A 566 -2.28 -2.59 -12.07
C GLY A 566 -3.57 -3.09 -11.40
N VAL A 567 -4.70 -2.50 -11.75
CA VAL A 567 -6.00 -2.75 -11.11
C VAL A 567 -6.46 -4.21 -11.30
N ALA A 568 -6.21 -4.80 -12.48
CA ALA A 568 -6.62 -6.16 -12.81
C ALA A 568 -5.99 -7.23 -11.90
N GLY A 569 -4.76 -7.00 -11.42
CA GLY A 569 -4.06 -7.93 -10.53
C GLY A 569 -4.20 -7.66 -9.04
N ARG A 570 -4.80 -6.53 -8.64
CA ARG A 570 -4.99 -6.21 -7.22
C ARG A 570 -5.83 -7.27 -6.53
N GLY A 571 -5.39 -7.73 -5.36
CA GLY A 571 -6.07 -8.77 -4.60
C GLY A 571 -5.96 -10.17 -5.21
N GLN A 572 -5.17 -10.39 -6.26
CA GLN A 572 -4.79 -11.75 -6.68
C GLN A 572 -3.56 -12.19 -5.89
N ALA A 573 -3.60 -13.41 -5.36
CA ALA A 573 -2.48 -13.98 -4.63
C ALA A 573 -2.39 -15.50 -4.83
N PHE A 574 -1.27 -16.05 -4.39
CA PHE A 574 -1.09 -17.48 -4.20
C PHE A 574 -0.99 -17.76 -2.70
N LEU A 575 -1.83 -18.68 -2.22
CA LEU A 575 -1.88 -19.14 -0.84
C LEU A 575 -1.25 -20.53 -0.76
N ARG A 576 -0.40 -20.74 0.23
CA ARG A 576 0.16 -22.05 0.57
C ARG A 576 0.05 -22.25 2.08
N ARG A 577 -0.74 -23.25 2.49
CA ARG A 577 -0.89 -23.69 3.88
C ARG A 577 0.09 -24.82 4.18
N ALA A 578 0.23 -25.18 5.46
CA ALA A 578 1.07 -26.30 5.88
C ALA A 578 0.73 -27.64 5.19
N GLY A 579 -0.55 -27.88 4.92
CA GLY A 579 -1.02 -29.11 4.26
C GLY A 579 -0.94 -29.09 2.72
N ASP A 580 -0.63 -27.95 2.11
CA ASP A 580 -0.69 -27.80 0.66
C ASP A 580 0.62 -28.28 0.00
N ALA A 581 0.50 -29.17 -0.99
CA ALA A 581 1.64 -29.61 -1.79
C ALA A 581 2.16 -28.52 -2.73
N ARG A 582 1.27 -27.64 -3.21
CA ARG A 582 1.55 -26.51 -4.10
C ARG A 582 0.67 -25.33 -3.71
N ALA A 583 1.10 -24.12 -4.02
CA ALA A 583 0.29 -22.94 -3.77
C ALA A 583 -0.97 -22.94 -4.65
N VAL A 584 -2.08 -22.48 -4.07
CA VAL A 584 -3.38 -22.32 -4.74
C VAL A 584 -3.65 -20.85 -5.01
N ARG A 585 -4.24 -20.55 -6.17
CA ARG A 585 -4.59 -19.18 -6.51
C ARG A 585 -5.81 -18.75 -5.69
N VAL A 586 -5.73 -17.57 -5.09
CA VAL A 586 -6.79 -16.96 -4.27
C VAL A 586 -7.07 -15.54 -4.73
N ARG A 587 -8.33 -15.15 -4.70
CA ARG A 587 -8.79 -13.78 -4.88
C ARG A 587 -9.20 -13.22 -3.52
N VAL A 588 -8.44 -12.25 -3.03
CA VAL A 588 -8.64 -11.61 -1.74
C VAL A 588 -9.84 -10.66 -1.80
N ALA A 589 -10.66 -10.69 -0.74
CA ALA A 589 -11.78 -9.78 -0.58
C ALA A 589 -11.34 -8.39 -0.13
N LEU A 590 -12.13 -7.39 -0.46
CA LEU A 590 -11.95 -6.00 -0.07
C LEU A 590 -12.84 -5.68 1.12
N THR A 591 -12.27 -5.03 2.12
CA THR A 591 -12.99 -4.57 3.30
C THR A 591 -13.49 -3.15 3.08
N ALA A 592 -14.78 -2.91 3.28
CA ALA A 592 -15.34 -1.57 3.31
C ALA A 592 -15.25 -0.99 4.73
N PRO A 593 -15.13 0.34 4.91
CA PRO A 593 -15.21 0.97 6.22
C PRO A 593 -16.48 0.61 7.01
N ALA A 594 -17.58 0.35 6.30
CA ALA A 594 -18.84 -0.10 6.90
C ALA A 594 -18.74 -1.48 7.55
N ASP A 595 -17.91 -2.39 7.00
CA ASP A 595 -17.69 -3.73 7.56
C ASP A 595 -17.00 -3.63 8.93
N ILE A 596 -15.95 -2.81 9.02
CA ILE A 596 -15.21 -2.55 10.27
C ILE A 596 -16.14 -1.91 11.31
N ALA A 597 -16.91 -0.90 10.91
CA ALA A 597 -17.87 -0.25 11.81
C ALA A 597 -18.95 -1.22 12.31
N ALA A 598 -19.45 -2.11 11.46
CA ALA A 598 -20.42 -3.14 11.85
C ALA A 598 -19.83 -4.13 12.87
N VAL A 599 -18.58 -4.56 12.69
CA VAL A 599 -17.89 -5.41 13.66
C VAL A 599 -17.69 -4.68 14.99
N ALA A 600 -17.22 -3.42 14.97
CA ALA A 600 -17.03 -2.62 16.17
C ALA A 600 -18.35 -2.42 16.95
N GLN A 601 -19.43 -2.07 16.26
CA GLN A 601 -20.75 -1.88 16.87
C GLN A 601 -21.32 -3.18 17.47
N ARG A 602 -21.12 -4.32 16.79
CA ARG A 602 -21.55 -5.64 17.29
C ARG A 602 -20.93 -5.90 18.66
N HIS A 603 -19.62 -5.74 18.80
CA HIS A 603 -18.94 -5.97 20.07
C HIS A 603 -19.26 -4.89 21.13
N ALA A 604 -19.41 -3.62 20.76
CA ALA A 604 -19.84 -2.57 21.68
C ALA A 604 -21.22 -2.87 22.31
N SER A 605 -22.16 -3.45 21.53
CA SER A 605 -23.50 -3.80 22.01
C SER A 605 -23.52 -4.99 22.99
N THR A 606 -22.49 -5.83 22.97
CA THR A 606 -22.36 -6.99 23.88
C THR A 606 -21.86 -6.62 25.27
N GLY A 607 -21.49 -5.35 25.51
CA GLY A 607 -21.00 -4.89 26.82
C GLY A 607 -19.66 -5.48 27.22
N VAL A 608 -18.95 -6.15 26.31
CA VAL A 608 -17.57 -6.61 26.49
C VAL A 608 -16.68 -5.37 26.42
N GLU A 609 -16.55 -4.66 27.52
CA GLU A 609 -15.35 -3.84 27.72
C GLU A 609 -14.18 -4.80 27.65
N ALA A 610 -13.38 -4.71 26.58
CA ALA A 610 -12.12 -5.46 26.49
C ALA A 610 -11.39 -5.23 27.81
N SER A 611 -11.29 -6.28 28.62
CA SER A 611 -10.84 -6.17 30.01
C SER A 611 -9.58 -5.32 30.04
N ALA A 612 -9.62 -4.15 30.67
CA ALA A 612 -8.47 -3.24 30.73
C ALA A 612 -7.22 -3.95 31.30
N ALA A 613 -7.43 -5.05 32.05
CA ALA A 613 -6.41 -5.92 32.59
C ALA A 613 -5.67 -6.81 31.57
N SER A 614 -6.08 -6.86 30.29
CA SER A 614 -5.49 -7.73 29.26
C SER A 614 -4.81 -7.00 28.10
N ARG A 615 -4.37 -5.75 28.29
CA ARG A 615 -3.59 -5.00 27.28
C ARG A 615 -2.10 -5.29 27.45
N PRO A 616 -1.51 -6.25 26.70
CA PRO A 616 -0.09 -6.57 26.82
C PRO A 616 0.83 -5.42 26.40
N TRP A 617 0.29 -4.47 25.64
CA TRP A 617 0.91 -3.20 25.27
C TRP A 617 0.07 -2.06 25.80
N LEU A 618 0.69 -1.24 26.65
CA LEU A 618 0.10 0.04 27.03
C LEU A 618 0.42 1.09 25.95
N PRO A 619 -0.46 2.07 25.73
CA PRO A 619 -0.12 3.21 24.87
C PRO A 619 1.17 3.88 25.36
N PRO A 620 1.96 4.53 24.50
CA PRO A 620 3.08 5.33 24.97
C PRO A 620 2.58 6.37 25.99
N LEU A 621 3.46 6.78 26.90
CA LEU A 621 3.09 7.79 27.89
C LEU A 621 2.52 9.03 27.17
N PRO A 622 1.44 9.63 27.69
CA PRO A 622 0.88 10.84 27.11
C PRO A 622 1.91 11.97 27.15
N GLU A 623 1.81 12.93 26.22
CA GLU A 623 2.66 14.13 26.24
C GLU A 623 2.29 15.10 27.37
N ARG A 624 1.01 15.08 27.78
CA ARG A 624 0.46 15.93 28.82
C ARG A 624 -0.50 15.12 29.67
N ILE A 625 -0.32 15.18 30.98
CA ILE A 625 -1.19 14.56 31.96
C ILE A 625 -1.48 15.58 33.06
N ALA A 626 -2.75 15.75 33.42
CA ALA A 626 -3.11 16.62 34.54
C ALA A 626 -2.81 15.89 35.86
N LEU A 627 -2.35 16.60 36.88
CA LEU A 627 -2.08 16.00 38.19
C LEU A 627 -3.33 15.32 38.79
N SER A 628 -4.51 15.89 38.55
CA SER A 628 -5.80 15.33 38.98
C SER A 628 -6.21 14.04 38.25
N ALA A 629 -5.53 13.69 37.14
CA ALA A 629 -5.79 12.47 36.39
C ALA A 629 -4.90 11.29 36.85
N LEU A 630 -3.95 11.53 37.76
CA LEU A 630 -3.20 10.46 38.41
C LEU A 630 -4.11 9.76 39.42
N GLU A 631 -4.11 8.43 39.43
CA GLU A 631 -4.91 7.68 40.39
C GLU A 631 -4.36 7.86 41.82
N PRO A 632 -5.16 8.38 42.77
CA PRO A 632 -4.72 8.55 44.14
C PRO A 632 -4.66 7.18 44.84
N GLY A 633 -3.46 6.60 45.00
CA GLY A 633 -3.27 5.46 45.90
C GLY A 633 -2.36 4.32 45.46
N ASP A 634 -1.66 4.39 44.33
CA ASP A 634 -0.78 3.28 43.90
C ASP A 634 0.45 3.08 44.79
N ASP A 635 0.95 4.15 45.42
CA ASP A 635 2.10 4.05 46.31
C ASP A 635 1.64 3.78 47.76
N PRO A 636 1.92 2.58 48.32
CA PRO A 636 1.50 2.23 49.68
C PRO A 636 2.29 2.99 50.76
N ARG A 637 3.31 3.79 50.39
CA ARG A 637 4.16 4.51 51.33
C ARG A 637 3.41 5.74 51.88
N PRO A 638 3.23 5.87 53.21
CA PRO A 638 2.53 7.01 53.81
C PRO A 638 3.21 8.35 53.48
N GLY A 639 2.41 9.35 53.11
CA GLY A 639 2.89 10.69 52.77
C GLY A 639 3.60 10.79 51.41
N ALA A 640 3.41 9.81 50.52
CA ALA A 640 3.93 9.87 49.15
C ALA A 640 3.19 10.94 48.32
N LEU A 641 3.96 11.80 47.67
CA LEU A 641 3.45 12.90 46.85
C LEU A 641 3.47 12.50 45.38
N PRO A 642 2.34 12.18 44.73
CA PRO A 642 2.31 11.82 43.31
C PRO A 642 2.67 13.02 42.44
N TRP A 643 3.48 12.82 41.40
CA TRP A 643 3.95 13.92 40.53
C TRP A 643 4.07 13.56 39.04
N GLY A 644 3.85 12.31 38.66
CA GLY A 644 3.92 11.90 37.26
C GLY A 644 3.50 10.44 37.03
N LEU A 645 3.69 9.98 35.81
CA LEU A 645 3.40 8.62 35.36
C LEU A 645 4.66 7.98 34.78
N THR A 646 5.07 6.82 35.28
CA THR A 646 6.21 6.07 34.72
C THR A 646 5.76 5.03 33.70
N ASP A 647 6.69 4.54 32.87
CA ASP A 647 6.46 3.45 31.91
C ASP A 647 7.47 2.33 32.16
N GLU A 648 6.95 1.19 32.61
CA GLU A 648 7.70 -0.03 32.92
C GLU A 648 7.25 -1.15 31.96
N PRO A 649 7.67 -1.12 30.68
CA PRO A 649 7.24 -2.06 29.66
C PRO A 649 7.58 -3.52 30.02
N GLU A 650 8.67 -3.77 30.74
CA GLU A 650 9.08 -5.09 31.21
C GLU A 650 8.12 -5.72 32.24
N ARG A 651 7.27 -4.89 32.86
CA ARG A 651 6.20 -5.25 33.79
C ARG A 651 4.80 -4.95 33.25
N GLN A 652 4.69 -4.41 32.03
CA GLN A 652 3.45 -4.05 31.35
C GLN A 652 2.55 -3.12 32.20
N GLN A 653 3.16 -2.13 32.86
CA GLN A 653 2.45 -1.20 33.74
C GLN A 653 2.95 0.24 33.56
N GLN A 654 2.05 1.20 33.84
CA GLN A 654 2.36 2.62 33.90
C GLN A 654 1.94 3.18 35.25
N PRO A 655 2.68 2.90 36.34
CA PRO A 655 2.27 3.30 37.67
C PRO A 655 2.48 4.80 37.89
N THR A 656 1.69 5.36 38.81
CA THR A 656 1.92 6.72 39.29
C THR A 656 3.24 6.79 40.04
N VAL A 657 4.14 7.70 39.65
CA VAL A 657 5.36 7.95 40.41
C VAL A 657 5.10 9.02 41.48
N ALA A 658 5.57 8.72 42.69
CA ALA A 658 5.45 9.58 43.85
C ALA A 658 6.80 9.77 44.54
N LEU A 659 6.93 10.90 45.25
CA LEU A 659 8.05 11.20 46.13
C LEU A 659 7.63 10.92 47.58
N ALA A 660 8.19 9.87 48.19
CA ALA A 660 7.89 9.50 49.56
C ALA A 660 8.95 10.03 50.54
N PRO A 661 8.63 10.25 51.83
CA PRO A 661 9.60 10.68 52.84
C PRO A 661 10.87 9.82 52.91
N ALA A 662 10.77 8.53 52.58
CA ALA A 662 11.91 7.61 52.52
C ALA A 662 12.92 7.94 51.40
N ASP A 663 12.47 8.60 50.34
CA ASP A 663 13.31 9.01 49.20
C ASP A 663 14.19 10.23 49.52
N ARG A 664 13.83 10.99 50.58
CA ARG A 664 14.51 12.15 51.17
C ARG A 664 14.61 13.38 50.27
N ALA A 665 15.15 13.23 49.07
CA ALA A 665 15.36 14.35 48.16
C ALA A 665 15.31 13.95 46.67
N LEU A 666 14.81 14.87 45.85
CA LEU A 666 14.70 14.75 44.40
C LEU A 666 15.46 15.90 43.71
N LEU A 667 16.37 15.56 42.79
CA LEU A 667 17.01 16.53 41.90
C LEU A 667 16.43 16.41 40.49
N VAL A 668 15.97 17.54 39.94
CA VAL A 668 15.42 17.65 38.58
C VAL A 668 16.41 18.37 37.66
N LEU A 669 16.93 17.64 36.69
CA LEU A 669 17.90 18.11 35.71
C LEU A 669 17.24 18.24 34.34
N GLY A 670 17.64 19.23 33.55
CA GLY A 670 17.03 19.47 32.24
C GLY A 670 17.42 20.79 31.59
N GLY A 671 17.23 20.88 30.28
CA GLY A 671 17.50 22.07 29.50
C GLY A 671 16.44 23.17 29.66
N PRO A 672 16.61 24.32 28.98
CA PRO A 672 15.57 25.34 28.88
C PRO A 672 14.27 24.75 28.30
N GLY A 673 13.11 25.09 28.89
CA GLY A 673 11.80 24.63 28.40
C GLY A 673 11.47 23.15 28.65
N SER A 674 12.37 22.37 29.25
CA SER A 674 12.18 20.93 29.49
C SER A 674 11.12 20.57 30.53
N GLY A 675 10.60 21.54 31.30
CA GLY A 675 9.57 21.33 32.32
C GLY A 675 10.08 21.22 33.77
N ARG A 676 11.32 21.64 34.08
CA ARG A 676 11.90 21.55 35.44
C ARG A 676 11.05 22.22 36.52
N SER A 677 10.66 23.48 36.32
CA SER A 677 9.79 24.18 37.28
C SER A 677 8.42 23.54 37.39
N ALA A 678 7.89 22.97 36.29
CA ALA A 678 6.62 22.24 36.31
C ALA A 678 6.72 20.92 37.09
N ALA A 679 7.87 20.24 37.06
CA ALA A 679 8.11 19.07 37.90
C ALA A 679 8.14 19.44 39.39
N LEU A 680 8.73 20.57 39.74
CA LEU A 680 8.69 21.09 41.11
C LEU A 680 7.26 21.53 41.51
N ASP A 681 6.50 22.13 40.59
CA ASP A 681 5.08 22.45 40.80
C ASP A 681 4.27 21.17 41.08
N ALA A 682 4.51 20.10 40.31
CA ALA A 682 3.82 18.81 40.46
C ALA A 682 4.08 18.16 41.82
N VAL A 683 5.35 18.09 42.23
CA VAL A 683 5.71 17.56 43.55
C VAL A 683 5.17 18.46 44.66
N GLY A 684 5.19 19.79 44.49
CA GLY A 684 4.74 20.75 45.48
C GLY A 684 3.23 20.79 45.68
N ALA A 685 2.44 20.49 44.66
CA ALA A 685 0.97 20.54 44.73
C ALA A 685 0.36 19.54 45.73
N GLY A 686 1.06 18.43 46.02
CA GLY A 686 0.62 17.45 47.01
C GLY A 686 1.12 17.72 48.44
N ALA A 687 2.02 18.68 48.65
CA ALA A 687 2.64 18.90 49.94
C ALA A 687 1.73 19.69 50.91
N ASP A 688 1.59 19.20 52.15
CA ASP A 688 0.84 19.91 53.20
C ASP A 688 1.47 21.25 53.58
N VAL A 689 2.80 21.28 53.64
CA VAL A 689 3.60 22.47 53.95
C VAL A 689 4.67 22.65 52.90
N LEU A 690 4.49 23.63 52.02
CA LEU A 690 5.43 23.97 50.95
C LEU A 690 6.32 25.15 51.37
N LEU A 691 7.64 24.93 51.39
CA LEU A 691 8.67 25.92 51.66
C LEU A 691 9.42 26.23 50.37
N ASP A 692 8.82 27.07 49.52
CA ASP A 692 9.40 27.47 48.23
C ASP A 692 10.47 28.56 48.42
N ILE A 693 11.69 28.31 47.96
CA ILE A 693 12.80 29.26 48.09
C ILE A 693 12.63 30.37 47.04
N PRO A 694 12.56 31.65 47.44
CA PRO A 694 12.39 32.75 46.50
C PRO A 694 13.50 32.82 45.47
N ALA A 695 13.18 33.24 44.25
CA ALA A 695 14.19 33.52 43.23
C ALA A 695 14.98 34.81 43.49
N ASP A 696 14.47 35.73 44.33
CA ASP A 696 15.17 36.94 44.71
C ASP A 696 16.34 36.62 45.68
N PRO A 697 17.59 37.04 45.41
CA PRO A 697 18.76 36.62 46.20
C PRO A 697 18.70 37.04 47.66
N GLU A 698 18.15 38.22 47.96
CA GLU A 698 18.04 38.73 49.33
C GLU A 698 17.00 37.93 50.12
N ALA A 699 15.86 37.63 49.50
CA ALA A 699 14.84 36.78 50.11
C ALA A 699 15.27 35.30 50.21
N ALA A 700 15.99 34.79 49.21
CA ALA A 700 16.56 33.45 49.21
C ALA A 700 17.58 33.26 50.33
N TRP A 701 18.48 34.24 50.51
CA TRP A 701 19.45 34.24 51.60
C TRP A 701 18.75 34.12 52.95
N ASP A 702 17.73 34.96 53.20
CA ASP A 702 17.00 34.95 54.47
C ASP A 702 16.24 33.64 54.68
N ALA A 703 15.56 33.13 53.64
CA ALA A 703 14.81 31.87 53.71
C ALA A 703 15.74 30.67 54.01
N ILE A 704 16.87 30.57 53.30
CA ILE A 704 17.85 29.50 53.48
C ILE A 704 18.52 29.60 54.86
N THR A 705 18.86 30.81 55.29
CA THR A 705 19.46 31.05 56.62
C THR A 705 18.49 30.67 57.74
N ARG A 706 17.19 31.00 57.59
CA ARG A 706 16.17 30.55 58.52
C ARG A 706 16.07 29.03 58.56
N LEU A 707 16.02 28.35 57.41
CA LEU A 707 15.97 26.89 57.35
C LEU A 707 17.22 26.20 57.93
N TRP A 708 18.36 26.87 57.86
CA TRP A 708 19.60 26.38 58.44
C TRP A 708 19.59 26.45 59.97
N HIS A 709 19.04 27.52 60.55
CA HIS A 709 18.86 27.64 62.01
C HIS A 709 17.69 26.82 62.55
N GLU A 710 16.57 26.80 61.81
CA GLU A 710 15.31 26.16 62.15
C GLU A 710 15.00 25.11 61.06
N PRO A 711 15.44 23.85 61.24
CA PRO A 711 15.26 22.82 60.23
C PRO A 711 13.76 22.57 59.95
N PRO A 712 13.41 22.18 58.72
CA PRO A 712 12.01 22.04 58.30
C PRO A 712 11.27 20.99 59.14
N ALA A 713 10.03 21.29 59.48
CA ALA A 713 9.15 20.39 60.21
C ALA A 713 8.82 19.13 59.39
N ARG A 714 8.51 18.03 60.08
CA ARG A 714 8.11 16.77 59.45
C ARG A 714 6.94 16.97 58.49
N GLY A 715 7.02 16.36 57.30
CA GLY A 715 5.99 16.50 56.27
C GLY A 715 6.09 17.77 55.42
N SER A 716 7.06 18.66 55.68
CA SER A 716 7.32 19.82 54.83
C SER A 716 8.10 19.43 53.58
N LEU A 717 7.83 20.12 52.46
CA LEU A 717 8.63 20.05 51.23
C LEU A 717 9.38 21.37 51.02
N VAL A 718 10.71 21.33 51.03
CA VAL A 718 11.56 22.48 50.66
C VAL A 718 11.88 22.42 49.18
N VAL A 719 11.64 23.52 48.45
CA VAL A 719 11.83 23.56 47.01
C VAL A 719 12.85 24.61 46.59
N PHE A 720 13.88 24.17 45.85
CA PHE A 720 14.90 25.04 45.25
C PHE A 720 14.76 25.02 43.72
N ASP A 721 14.26 26.10 43.12
CA ASP A 721 14.18 26.20 41.65
C ASP A 721 15.44 26.88 41.07
N ASP A 722 16.01 26.31 40.00
CA ASP A 722 17.20 26.79 39.31
C ASP A 722 18.40 27.03 40.27
N LEU A 723 18.76 26.01 41.07
CA LEU A 723 19.80 26.08 42.10
C LEU A 723 21.15 26.59 41.58
N ASP A 724 21.55 26.19 40.37
CA ASP A 724 22.76 26.65 39.71
C ASP A 724 22.71 28.14 39.36
N ALA A 725 21.56 28.63 38.91
CA ALA A 725 21.36 30.05 38.67
C ALA A 725 21.29 30.85 39.97
N LEU A 726 20.64 30.31 41.02
CA LEU A 726 20.56 30.96 42.33
C LEU A 726 21.96 31.19 42.91
N ILE A 727 22.80 30.15 42.97
CA ILE A 727 24.16 30.24 43.52
C ILE A 727 25.01 31.21 42.70
N ALA A 728 24.89 31.19 41.36
CA ALA A 728 25.65 32.06 40.48
C ALA A 728 25.35 33.57 40.64
N ARG A 729 24.24 33.93 41.30
CA ARG A 729 23.90 35.35 41.58
C ARG A 729 24.63 35.94 42.78
N PHE A 730 25.25 35.10 43.62
CA PHE A 730 25.96 35.57 44.80
C PHE A 730 27.46 35.76 44.52
N PRO A 731 28.10 36.77 45.14
CA PRO A 731 29.56 36.88 45.18
C PRO A 731 30.19 35.63 45.82
N PRO A 732 31.45 35.28 45.50
CA PRO A 732 32.09 34.03 45.94
C PRO A 732 31.99 33.74 47.45
N ASP A 733 32.22 34.75 48.30
CA ASP A 733 32.13 34.61 49.76
C ASP A 733 30.71 34.21 50.22
N HIS A 734 29.67 34.85 49.67
CA HIS A 734 28.28 34.56 50.01
C HIS A 734 27.82 33.24 49.38
N ALA A 735 28.24 32.96 48.15
CA ALA A 735 27.93 31.72 47.45
C ALA A 735 28.47 30.50 48.22
N ALA A 736 29.68 30.58 48.78
CA ALA A 736 30.27 29.50 49.58
C ALA A 736 29.44 29.19 50.83
N ILE A 737 29.04 30.23 51.58
CA ILE A 737 28.19 30.09 52.77
C ILE A 737 26.81 29.56 52.40
N LEU A 738 26.23 30.05 51.29
CA LEU A 738 24.93 29.60 50.82
C LEU A 738 24.95 28.12 50.47
N VAL A 739 25.98 27.65 49.75
CA VAL A 739 26.18 26.24 49.42
C VAL A 739 26.26 25.39 50.70
N GLU A 740 27.06 25.79 51.67
CA GLU A 740 27.20 25.06 52.95
C GLU A 740 25.85 24.95 53.68
N ARG A 741 25.07 26.05 53.72
CA ARG A 741 23.74 26.06 54.33
C ARG A 741 22.76 25.17 53.59
N ILE A 742 22.73 25.21 52.25
CA ILE A 742 21.83 24.34 51.47
C ILE A 742 22.22 22.86 51.65
N GLU A 743 23.51 22.53 51.63
CA GLU A 743 23.98 21.16 51.92
C GLU A 743 23.51 20.70 53.31
N SER A 744 23.60 21.56 54.32
CA SER A 744 23.12 21.25 55.66
C SER A 744 21.61 21.03 55.71
N VAL A 745 20.82 21.86 55.00
CA VAL A 745 19.36 21.69 54.87
C VAL A 745 19.00 20.37 54.17
N ILE A 746 19.70 20.00 53.08
CA ILE A 746 19.46 18.73 52.39
C ILE A 746 19.76 17.54 53.31
N ARG A 747 20.88 17.60 54.05
CA ARG A 747 21.28 16.52 54.97
C ARG A 747 20.33 16.40 56.17
N SER A 748 19.82 17.52 56.70
CA SER A 748 18.94 17.53 57.88
C SER A 748 17.48 17.19 57.54
N ALA A 749 17.01 17.49 56.32
CA ALA A 749 15.64 17.17 55.92
C ALA A 749 15.30 15.67 56.07
N GLY A 750 16.25 14.80 55.69
CA GLY A 750 16.08 13.35 55.82
C GLY A 750 15.93 12.86 57.26
N SER A 751 16.52 13.55 58.26
CA SER A 751 16.39 13.18 59.67
C SER A 751 15.14 13.76 60.33
N THR A 752 14.62 14.90 59.84
CA THR A 752 13.37 15.49 60.34
C THR A 752 12.12 14.91 59.68
N GLY A 753 12.27 14.11 58.62
CA GLY A 753 11.17 13.60 57.82
C GLY A 753 10.54 14.66 56.91
N ALA A 754 11.33 15.68 56.54
CA ALA A 754 11.02 16.63 55.48
C ALA A 754 11.58 16.13 54.14
N LEU A 755 11.03 16.65 53.05
CA LEU A 755 11.46 16.37 51.69
C LEU A 755 12.17 17.60 51.11
N VAL A 756 13.15 17.36 50.23
CA VAL A 756 13.78 18.43 49.43
C VAL A 756 13.66 18.14 47.95
N ALA A 757 13.12 19.07 47.18
CA ALA A 757 13.13 19.01 45.72
C ALA A 757 13.94 20.18 45.17
N ALA A 758 14.90 19.92 44.29
CA ALA A 758 15.70 20.96 43.67
C ALA A 758 15.71 20.80 42.15
N SER A 759 15.84 21.89 41.41
CA SER A 759 16.12 21.84 39.96
C SER A 759 17.47 22.50 39.64
N ALA A 760 18.12 22.02 38.58
CA ALA A 760 19.35 22.63 38.05
C ALA A 760 19.45 22.42 36.53
N ARG A 761 20.17 23.30 35.82
CA ARG A 761 20.42 23.12 34.36
C ARG A 761 21.67 22.30 34.11
N ARG A 762 22.69 22.51 34.94
CA ARG A 762 24.02 21.90 34.78
C ARG A 762 24.54 21.42 36.12
N LEU A 763 25.24 20.28 36.08
CA LEU A 763 26.00 19.78 37.22
C LEU A 763 27.43 20.29 37.14
N THR A 764 27.65 21.55 37.56
CA THR A 764 28.99 22.15 37.60
C THR A 764 29.31 22.73 38.97
N GLY A 765 30.59 22.75 39.33
CA GLY A 765 31.08 23.38 40.55
C GLY A 765 30.41 22.83 41.83
N PRO A 766 29.90 23.69 42.74
CA PRO A 766 29.23 23.26 43.96
C PRO A 766 28.01 22.37 43.73
N VAL A 767 27.21 22.64 42.69
CA VAL A 767 25.97 21.90 42.40
C VAL A 767 26.26 20.44 42.06
N ALA A 768 27.37 20.16 41.38
CA ALA A 768 27.80 18.79 41.09
C ALA A 768 28.06 17.98 42.36
N ARG A 769 28.68 18.59 43.39
CA ARG A 769 28.88 17.93 44.70
C ARG A 769 27.57 17.74 45.45
N MET A 770 26.69 18.73 45.39
CA MET A 770 25.38 18.64 46.04
C MET A 770 24.50 17.55 45.41
N ALA A 771 24.67 17.26 44.11
CA ALA A 771 23.91 16.21 43.43
C ALA A 771 24.05 14.83 44.10
N ASP A 772 25.17 14.54 44.75
CA ASP A 772 25.40 13.29 45.50
C ASP A 772 24.57 13.20 46.80
N LEU A 773 24.03 14.31 47.27
CA LEU A 773 23.10 14.35 48.40
C LEU A 773 21.65 14.03 48.00
N PHE A 774 21.35 13.92 46.70
CA PHE A 774 20.02 13.61 46.18
C PHE A 774 19.95 12.13 45.75
N PRO A 775 19.23 11.27 46.50
CA PRO A 775 19.12 9.85 46.16
C PRO A 775 18.34 9.58 44.89
N ARG A 776 17.38 10.45 44.55
CA ARG A 776 16.53 10.34 43.36
C ARG A 776 16.88 11.45 42.37
N ARG A 777 17.01 11.09 41.09
CA ARG A 777 17.37 12.04 40.02
C ARG A 777 16.44 11.90 38.83
N LEU A 778 15.72 12.97 38.51
CA LEU A 778 14.90 13.09 37.32
C LEU A 778 15.68 13.84 36.25
N ILE A 779 15.96 13.19 35.13
CA ILE A 779 16.64 13.79 33.97
C ILE A 779 15.61 14.02 32.87
N LEU A 780 15.23 15.28 32.67
CA LEU A 780 14.36 15.75 31.59
C LEU A 780 15.16 15.99 30.30
N GLY A 781 14.47 16.39 29.22
CA GLY A 781 15.09 16.72 27.94
C GLY A 781 16.28 17.69 28.07
N LEU A 782 17.42 17.30 27.49
CA LEU A 782 18.67 18.08 27.47
C LEU A 782 19.11 18.39 26.04
N PRO A 783 19.81 19.51 25.78
CA PRO A 783 20.10 19.96 24.43
C PRO A 783 20.98 19.01 23.62
N THR A 784 21.89 18.28 24.27
CA THR A 784 22.81 17.36 23.59
C THR A 784 22.91 16.03 24.34
N ARG A 785 23.31 14.97 23.61
CA ARG A 785 23.61 13.65 24.19
C ARG A 785 24.71 13.72 25.25
N THR A 786 25.71 14.58 25.04
CA THR A 786 26.80 14.80 25.99
C THR A 786 26.29 15.40 27.29
N ASP A 787 25.40 16.40 27.22
CA ASP A 787 24.78 16.98 28.41
C ASP A 787 23.94 15.96 29.18
N HIS A 788 23.22 15.08 28.46
CA HIS A 788 22.44 13.99 29.06
C HIS A 788 23.32 13.01 29.84
N ILE A 789 24.44 12.59 29.26
CA ILE A 789 25.41 11.72 29.93
C ILE A 789 26.05 12.42 31.12
N ALA A 790 26.40 13.70 30.99
CA ALA A 790 26.97 14.49 32.08
C ALA A 790 25.99 14.69 33.26
N ALA A 791 24.68 14.65 33.00
CA ALA A 791 23.64 14.65 34.02
C ALA A 791 23.46 13.29 34.73
N GLY A 792 24.22 12.26 34.32
CA GLY A 792 24.12 10.89 34.85
C GLY A 792 23.15 9.98 34.07
N GLY A 793 22.68 10.41 32.90
CA GLY A 793 21.82 9.62 32.04
C GLY A 793 22.59 8.62 31.17
N ASP A 794 21.89 7.59 30.70
CA ASP A 794 22.44 6.65 29.71
C ASP A 794 22.29 7.25 28.30
N GLY A 795 23.40 7.33 27.57
CA GLY A 795 23.40 7.84 26.20
C GLY A 795 22.48 7.07 25.25
N ALA A 796 22.12 5.81 25.52
CA ALA A 796 21.15 5.05 24.73
C ALA A 796 19.72 5.58 24.85
N HIS A 797 19.40 6.26 25.95
CA HIS A 797 18.06 6.79 26.25
C HIS A 797 17.91 8.29 25.95
N TYR A 798 18.88 8.87 25.26
CA TYR A 798 18.85 10.28 24.89
C TYR A 798 17.79 10.54 23.81
N LEU A 799 16.83 11.41 24.13
CA LEU A 799 15.76 11.84 23.22
C LEU A 799 16.00 13.30 22.77
N PRO A 800 16.37 13.55 21.50
CA PRO A 800 16.68 14.89 20.99
C PRO A 800 15.51 15.88 21.06
N GLN A 801 14.28 15.39 20.93
CA GLN A 801 13.04 16.20 20.92
C GLN A 801 12.04 15.73 21.98
N ALA A 802 12.51 15.48 23.20
CA ALA A 802 11.63 15.12 24.30
C ALA A 802 10.60 16.25 24.58
N PRO A 803 9.29 15.96 24.65
CA PRO A 803 8.31 16.97 25.02
C PRO A 803 8.53 17.46 26.46
N PRO A 804 8.06 18.66 26.83
CA PRO A 804 8.18 19.17 28.20
C PRO A 804 7.60 18.19 29.23
N GLY A 805 8.35 17.91 30.29
CA GLY A 805 7.99 16.95 31.33
C GLY A 805 8.35 15.50 31.01
N ARG A 806 8.76 15.17 29.77
CA ARG A 806 9.31 13.85 29.44
C ARG A 806 10.74 13.74 29.96
N GLY A 807 11.02 12.66 30.67
CA GLY A 807 12.37 12.37 31.15
C GLY A 807 12.51 10.95 31.68
N ARG A 808 13.52 10.75 32.50
CA ARG A 808 13.78 9.48 33.20
C ARG A 808 14.08 9.70 34.68
N ILE A 809 13.47 8.87 35.52
CA ILE A 809 13.70 8.81 36.95
C ILE A 809 14.28 7.43 37.28
N ASP A 810 15.53 7.40 37.76
CA ASP A 810 16.26 6.16 38.08
C ASP A 810 16.27 5.13 36.95
N GLY A 811 16.41 5.63 35.72
CA GLY A 811 16.43 4.79 34.53
C GLY A 811 15.05 4.34 34.04
N VAL A 812 13.94 4.81 34.62
CA VAL A 812 12.57 4.52 34.15
C VAL A 812 12.00 5.74 33.44
N ALA A 813 11.38 5.55 32.28
CA ALA A 813 10.74 6.64 31.53
C ALA A 813 9.58 7.23 32.32
N VAL A 814 9.43 8.56 32.31
CA VAL A 814 8.40 9.27 33.07
C VAL A 814 7.83 10.45 32.28
N GLN A 815 6.53 10.70 32.46
CA GLN A 815 5.89 11.96 32.14
C GLN A 815 5.55 12.70 33.43
N VAL A 816 6.07 13.90 33.60
CA VAL A 816 5.68 14.80 34.68
C VAL A 816 4.26 15.31 34.46
N ALA A 817 3.45 15.29 35.52
CA ALA A 817 2.09 15.82 35.49
C ALA A 817 2.07 17.36 35.56
N LEU A 818 1.06 17.95 34.93
CA LEU A 818 0.79 19.37 34.97
C LEU A 818 0.00 19.70 36.23
N ALA A 819 0.59 20.54 37.07
CA ALA A 819 -0.01 21.08 38.28
C ALA A 819 -0.19 22.59 38.19
N PRO A 820 -1.07 23.20 38.98
CA PRO A 820 -1.10 24.65 39.16
C PRO A 820 0.27 25.16 39.58
N ARG A 821 0.69 26.30 39.03
CA ARG A 821 1.96 26.93 39.42
C ARG A 821 1.97 27.23 40.91
N ARG A 822 3.11 26.97 41.55
CA ARG A 822 3.36 27.42 42.93
C ARG A 822 3.15 28.95 43.03
N PRO A 823 2.50 29.45 44.10
CA PRO A 823 2.31 30.88 44.29
C PRO A 823 3.67 31.58 44.43
N ALA A 824 3.83 32.73 43.79
CA ALA A 824 5.05 33.51 43.92
C ALA A 824 5.25 33.97 45.37
N VAL A 825 6.39 33.63 45.96
CA VAL A 825 6.74 34.07 47.31
C VAL A 825 6.98 35.58 47.30
N ARG A 826 6.38 36.28 48.27
CA ARG A 826 6.59 37.73 48.42
C ARG A 826 8.06 38.03 48.71
N GLY A 827 8.59 39.07 48.07
CA GLY A 827 9.95 39.55 48.26
C GLY A 827 10.21 40.17 49.64
N VAL A 828 11.44 40.65 49.82
CA VAL A 828 11.92 41.30 51.05
C VAL A 828 11.06 42.50 51.43
N ASP A 829 10.95 42.78 52.73
CA ASP A 829 10.31 44.00 53.26
C ASP A 829 11.05 45.24 52.77
N ASP A 830 10.39 46.03 51.91
CA ASP A 830 10.95 47.23 51.30
C ASP A 830 10.69 48.52 52.11
N ARG A 831 10.25 48.40 53.37
CA ARG A 831 10.01 49.57 54.23
C ARG A 831 11.31 50.36 54.47
N PRO A 832 11.34 51.66 54.13
CA PRO A 832 12.53 52.49 54.33
C PRO A 832 12.82 52.65 55.82
N TRP A 833 14.09 52.52 56.17
CA TRP A 833 14.56 52.73 57.53
C TRP A 833 14.90 54.21 57.76
N ALA A 834 14.65 54.67 58.99
CA ALA A 834 14.93 56.03 59.42
C ALA A 834 15.77 56.05 60.72
N PRO A 835 16.77 56.95 60.84
CA PRO A 835 17.55 57.13 62.05
C PRO A 835 16.66 57.48 63.26
N THR A 836 16.71 56.64 64.28
CA THR A 836 16.04 56.86 65.56
C THR A 836 17.01 57.28 66.67
N ALA A 837 18.29 56.89 66.56
CA ALA A 837 19.35 57.25 67.49
C ALA A 837 19.73 58.75 67.40
N THR A 838 20.30 59.28 68.49
CA THR A 838 20.82 60.67 68.55
C THR A 838 21.97 60.88 67.58
N LEU A 839 22.82 59.87 67.40
CA LEU A 839 23.93 59.84 66.46
C LEU A 839 23.83 58.59 65.58
N THR A 840 24.03 58.76 64.27
CA THR A 840 24.10 57.65 63.31
C THR A 840 25.26 57.88 62.35
N GLY A 841 26.16 56.91 62.22
CA GLY A 841 27.20 56.93 61.20
C GLY A 841 26.66 56.36 59.89
N LEU A 842 26.95 56.99 58.75
CA LEU A 842 26.74 56.45 57.41
C LEU A 842 28.09 56.29 56.71
N VAL A 843 28.46 55.04 56.44
CA VAL A 843 29.57 54.67 55.57
C VAL A 843 29.01 54.44 54.17
N ALA A 844 29.19 55.40 53.28
CA ALA A 844 28.69 55.27 51.91
C ALA A 844 29.56 56.06 50.93
N ARG A 845 29.78 55.50 49.73
CA ARG A 845 30.40 56.26 48.64
C ARG A 845 29.44 57.31 48.12
N ARG A 846 29.96 58.36 47.47
CA ARG A 846 29.13 59.35 46.78
C ARG A 846 28.35 58.67 45.64
N SER A 847 27.03 58.54 45.81
CA SER A 847 26.13 57.95 44.81
C SER A 847 24.77 58.65 44.80
N PRO A 848 23.96 58.50 43.73
CA PRO A 848 22.59 58.99 43.73
C PRO A 848 21.73 58.43 44.87
N ILE A 849 21.95 57.16 45.25
CA ILE A 849 21.25 56.49 46.37
C ILE A 849 21.62 57.16 47.69
N THR A 850 22.91 57.36 47.93
CA THR A 850 23.43 58.02 49.14
C THR A 850 22.87 59.43 49.28
N ARG A 851 22.88 60.21 48.18
CA ARG A 851 22.34 61.58 48.16
C ARG A 851 20.86 61.58 48.50
N ALA A 852 20.07 60.73 47.86
CA ALA A 852 18.63 60.60 48.10
C ALA A 852 18.32 60.21 49.55
N ALA A 853 19.11 59.32 50.14
CA ALA A 853 18.96 58.91 51.53
C ALA A 853 19.25 60.07 52.51
N LEU A 854 20.36 60.79 52.29
CA LEU A 854 20.74 61.96 53.10
C LEU A 854 19.72 63.10 52.99
N GLU A 855 19.25 63.41 51.79
CA GLU A 855 18.19 64.41 51.55
C GLU A 855 16.89 64.02 52.26
N SER A 856 16.49 62.75 52.19
CA SER A 856 15.29 62.26 52.87
C SER A 856 15.41 62.33 54.39
N TRP A 857 16.55 61.95 54.97
CA TRP A 857 16.77 62.07 56.41
C TRP A 857 16.87 63.53 56.87
N GLN A 858 17.45 64.41 56.05
CA GLN A 858 17.47 65.84 56.32
C GLN A 858 16.07 66.45 56.31
N ALA A 859 15.24 66.08 55.33
CA ALA A 859 13.82 66.46 55.29
C ALA A 859 13.03 65.89 56.50
N GLY A 860 13.43 64.72 57.01
CA GLY A 860 12.92 64.09 58.23
C GLY A 860 13.43 64.68 59.55
N GLY A 861 14.19 65.78 59.51
CA GLY A 861 14.67 66.51 60.68
C GLY A 861 16.00 66.03 61.25
N CYS A 862 16.78 65.22 60.51
CA CYS A 862 18.15 64.85 60.90
C CYS A 862 19.16 65.88 60.39
N ARG A 863 20.20 66.18 61.18
CA ARG A 863 21.33 66.99 60.72
C ARG A 863 22.36 66.11 60.03
N VAL A 864 22.69 66.37 58.76
CA VAL A 864 23.74 65.64 58.03
C VAL A 864 25.06 66.38 58.18
N LEU A 865 26.11 65.70 58.66
CA LEU A 865 27.45 66.25 58.94
C LEU A 865 28.54 65.35 58.37
N THR A 866 29.71 65.90 58.08
CA THR A 866 30.96 65.14 57.87
C THR A 866 31.69 64.88 59.20
N PRO A 867 32.65 63.93 59.27
CA PRO A 867 33.39 63.66 60.51
C PRO A 867 34.11 64.89 61.10
N ASP A 868 34.69 65.74 60.24
CA ASP A 868 35.35 66.98 60.64
C ASP A 868 34.34 68.00 61.21
N GLU A 869 33.20 68.17 60.55
CA GLU A 869 32.11 69.06 61.01
C GLU A 869 31.50 68.58 62.33
N HIS A 870 31.37 67.27 62.52
CA HIS A 870 30.89 66.70 63.77
C HIS A 870 31.88 66.97 64.93
N SER A 871 33.18 66.80 64.68
CA SER A 871 34.23 67.06 65.67
C SER A 871 34.35 68.54 66.06
N ALA A 872 33.99 69.45 65.15
CA ALA A 872 33.98 70.89 65.38
C ALA A 872 32.66 71.42 65.99
N ALA A 873 31.58 70.64 65.96
CA ALA A 873 30.27 71.08 66.42
C ALA A 873 30.14 71.02 67.96
N THR A 874 29.62 72.10 68.57
CA THR A 874 29.20 72.09 69.97
C THR A 874 27.95 71.22 70.16
N ALA A 875 27.92 70.38 71.19
CA ALA A 875 26.84 69.43 71.48
C ALA A 875 25.46 70.10 71.38
N ALA A 876 24.73 69.78 70.31
CA ALA A 876 23.44 70.38 70.01
C ALA A 876 22.34 69.31 70.07
N ALA A 877 21.20 69.64 70.67
CA ALA A 877 20.07 68.74 70.81
C ALA A 877 19.43 68.42 69.44
N GLY A 878 19.40 67.15 69.05
CA GLY A 878 18.77 66.67 67.81
C GLY A 878 19.41 65.39 67.27
N ARG A 879 18.75 64.73 66.31
CA ARG A 879 19.29 63.55 65.62
C ARG A 879 20.31 63.99 64.55
N SER A 880 21.50 63.41 64.58
CA SER A 880 22.57 63.73 63.62
C SER A 880 23.03 62.47 62.87
N VAL A 881 23.22 62.60 61.56
CA VAL A 881 23.81 61.58 60.69
C VAL A 881 25.18 62.08 60.25
N VAL A 882 26.23 61.36 60.61
CA VAL A 882 27.60 61.64 60.15
C VAL A 882 27.87 60.77 58.93
N TRP A 883 28.06 61.37 57.76
CA TRP A 883 28.37 60.65 56.52
C TRP A 883 29.82 60.87 56.11
N ALA A 884 30.50 59.79 55.72
CA ALA A 884 31.83 59.83 55.13
C ALA A 884 32.08 58.64 54.21
N GLU A 885 33.07 58.77 53.33
CA GLU A 885 33.54 57.64 52.52
C GLU A 885 34.39 56.66 53.36
N PRO A 886 34.54 55.38 52.95
CA PRO A 886 35.29 54.37 53.70
C PRO A 886 36.68 54.81 54.16
N ASP A 887 37.45 55.49 53.31
CA ASP A 887 38.82 55.94 53.62
C ASP A 887 38.84 57.09 54.64
N GLU A 888 37.80 57.93 54.66
CA GLU A 888 37.65 59.03 55.62
C GLU A 888 37.29 58.52 57.01
N TRP A 889 36.46 57.47 57.08
CA TRP A 889 36.15 56.76 58.33
C TRP A 889 37.39 56.13 58.97
N GLN A 890 38.33 55.59 58.16
CA GLN A 890 39.59 55.04 58.67
C GLN A 890 40.49 56.11 59.29
N ARG A 891 40.46 57.35 58.77
CA ARG A 891 41.21 58.49 59.35
C ARG A 891 40.62 58.95 60.68
N HIS A 892 39.31 58.78 60.87
CA HIS A 892 38.56 59.18 62.06
C HIS A 892 38.23 57.98 62.97
N TRP A 893 39.22 57.11 63.22
CA TRP A 893 39.01 55.84 63.94
C TRP A 893 38.38 55.98 65.33
N ARG A 894 38.62 57.09 66.05
CA ARG A 894 38.02 57.32 67.38
C ARG A 894 36.51 57.48 67.31
N LEU A 895 36.03 58.29 66.36
CA LEU A 895 34.60 58.49 66.12
C LEU A 895 33.94 57.21 65.59
N LEU A 896 34.65 56.45 64.73
CA LEU A 896 34.19 55.14 64.27
C LEU A 896 34.07 54.13 65.43
N ALA A 897 35.01 54.15 66.38
CA ALA A 897 34.97 53.29 67.56
C ALA A 897 33.81 53.65 68.51
N GLU A 898 33.54 54.94 68.70
CA GLU A 898 32.37 55.45 69.45
C GLU A 898 31.06 55.00 68.79
N LEU A 899 30.94 55.17 67.46
CA LEU A 899 29.77 54.77 66.70
C LEU A 899 29.48 53.27 66.76
N ARG A 900 30.53 52.44 66.78
CA ARG A 900 30.39 50.98 66.92
C ARG A 900 29.98 50.55 68.33
N GLY A 901 30.24 51.37 69.34
CA GLY A 901 29.97 51.05 70.74
C GLY A 901 28.52 51.26 71.12
N ASP A 902 28.05 52.52 71.03
CA ASP A 902 26.77 52.94 71.64
C ASP A 902 25.76 53.53 70.64
N HIS A 903 26.07 53.50 69.33
CA HIS A 903 25.26 54.17 68.30
C HIS A 903 25.00 53.29 67.07
N ALA A 904 24.16 53.81 66.18
CA ALA A 904 23.83 53.14 64.92
C ALA A 904 24.91 53.43 63.86
N LEU A 905 25.52 52.38 63.32
CA LEU A 905 26.40 52.46 62.16
C LEU A 905 25.71 51.83 60.95
N VAL A 906 25.44 52.64 59.94
CA VAL A 906 24.86 52.23 58.66
C VAL A 906 25.97 52.13 57.63
N VAL A 907 26.11 50.97 56.99
CA VAL A 907 27.09 50.74 55.92
C VAL A 907 26.34 50.43 54.63
N ASP A 908 26.48 51.28 53.63
CA ASP A 908 25.87 51.09 52.31
C ASP A 908 26.36 49.79 51.65
N ALA A 909 25.46 49.09 50.93
CA ALA A 909 25.80 47.83 50.27
C ALA A 909 26.92 47.98 49.23
N GLY A 910 27.14 49.17 48.67
CA GLY A 910 28.27 49.49 47.79
C GLY A 910 29.63 49.55 48.49
N CYS A 911 29.66 49.48 49.82
CA CYS A 911 30.87 49.43 50.66
C CYS A 911 31.11 48.03 51.28
N ALA A 912 30.60 46.98 50.63
CA ALA A 912 30.66 45.60 51.14
C ALA A 912 32.09 45.12 51.44
N SER A 913 33.07 45.49 50.60
CA SER A 913 34.48 45.10 50.75
C SER A 913 35.12 45.69 52.00
N GLU A 914 34.68 46.86 52.44
CA GLU A 914 35.23 47.56 53.61
C GLU A 914 34.48 47.25 54.91
N LEU A 915 33.34 46.56 54.84
CA LEU A 915 32.49 46.26 56.00
C LEU A 915 33.27 45.55 57.12
N ARG A 916 34.05 44.51 56.80
CA ARG A 916 34.83 43.76 57.81
C ARG A 916 35.85 44.66 58.52
N THR A 917 36.53 45.53 57.78
CA THR A 917 37.55 46.44 58.31
C THR A 917 36.94 47.56 59.15
N LEU A 918 35.82 48.14 58.69
CA LEU A 918 35.20 49.30 59.32
C LEU A 918 34.32 48.92 60.51
N ALA A 919 33.49 47.90 60.35
CA ALA A 919 32.49 47.51 61.33
C ALA A 919 32.94 46.33 62.22
N GLY A 920 34.04 45.64 61.88
CA GLY A 920 34.61 44.55 62.68
C GLY A 920 33.76 43.28 62.73
N VAL A 921 32.86 43.10 61.76
CA VAL A 921 32.01 41.92 61.62
C VAL A 921 32.86 40.71 61.20
N ARG A 922 32.71 39.58 61.90
CA ARG A 922 33.45 38.33 61.62
C ARG A 922 32.75 37.46 60.59
N ASP A 923 31.44 37.28 60.74
CA ASP A 923 30.62 36.48 59.84
C ASP A 923 30.12 37.29 58.63
N ALA A 924 29.71 36.61 57.57
CA ALA A 924 29.09 37.32 56.45
C ALA A 924 27.72 37.86 56.86
N PRO A 925 27.44 39.16 56.64
CA PRO A 925 26.15 39.75 56.99
C PRO A 925 25.03 39.18 56.10
N PRO A 926 23.76 39.50 56.39
CA PRO A 926 22.66 39.28 55.46
C PRO A 926 22.99 39.81 54.06
N TYR A 927 22.73 39.03 53.02
CA TYR A 927 23.06 39.46 51.66
C TYR A 927 22.25 40.71 51.28
N CYS A 928 22.95 41.72 50.75
CA CYS A 928 22.36 42.92 50.15
C CYS A 928 22.82 42.98 48.69
N GLU A 929 21.89 43.12 47.76
CA GLU A 929 22.23 43.24 46.34
C GLU A 929 22.82 44.64 46.08
N PRO A 930 24.09 44.77 45.63
CA PRO A 930 24.70 46.06 45.38
C PRO A 930 23.90 46.87 44.35
N GLY A 931 23.65 48.15 44.65
CA GLY A 931 22.88 49.03 43.77
C GLY A 931 21.36 48.99 43.99
N ARG A 932 20.83 48.07 44.80
CA ARG A 932 19.53 48.27 45.45
C ARG A 932 19.74 49.24 46.63
N ARG A 933 18.74 50.04 46.99
CA ARG A 933 18.79 51.01 48.11
C ARG A 933 18.93 50.29 49.46
N ARG A 934 20.04 49.62 49.67
CA ARG A 934 20.27 48.63 50.73
C ARG A 934 21.50 49.00 51.50
N ALA A 935 21.41 48.83 52.81
CA ALA A 935 22.52 49.04 53.73
C ALA A 935 22.43 48.02 54.86
N TRP A 936 23.54 47.83 55.56
CA TRP A 936 23.59 47.10 56.82
C TRP A 936 23.54 48.08 57.98
N LEU A 937 22.60 47.86 58.89
CA LEU A 937 22.55 48.55 60.17
C LEU A 937 23.27 47.69 61.22
N LEU A 938 24.21 48.29 61.93
CA LEU A 938 24.83 47.74 63.12
C LEU A 938 24.44 48.62 64.30
N ASP A 939 23.80 48.03 65.31
CA ASP A 939 23.35 48.73 66.50
C ASP A 939 24.04 48.15 67.73
N ALA A 940 24.86 48.96 68.41
CA ALA A 940 25.50 48.62 69.70
C ALA A 940 26.11 47.20 69.78
N GLY A 941 26.84 46.78 68.75
CA GLY A 941 27.51 45.46 68.70
C GLY A 941 26.62 44.27 68.33
N ALA A 942 25.36 44.49 67.95
CA ALA A 942 24.48 43.45 67.40
C ALA A 942 24.93 43.00 66.00
N ASP A 943 24.44 41.83 65.57
CA ASP A 943 24.67 41.32 64.23
C ASP A 943 24.08 42.27 63.17
N PRO A 944 24.77 42.48 62.03
CA PRO A 944 24.28 43.38 61.00
C PRO A 944 22.91 42.95 60.47
N VAL A 945 21.97 43.88 60.42
CA VAL A 945 20.64 43.65 59.82
C VAL A 945 20.49 44.43 58.52
N ARG A 946 19.83 43.83 57.52
CA ARG A 946 19.55 44.47 56.25
C ARG A 946 18.46 45.54 56.42
N ILE A 947 18.74 46.76 55.98
CA ILE A 947 17.79 47.88 55.96
C ILE A 947 17.67 48.49 54.57
N VAL A 948 16.60 49.25 54.36
CA VAL A 948 16.35 49.97 53.10
C VAL A 948 16.62 51.45 53.29
N LEU A 949 17.51 52.00 52.46
CA LEU A 949 17.77 53.44 52.43
C LEU A 949 16.58 54.18 51.79
N PRO A 950 16.10 55.28 52.38
CA PRO A 950 14.98 56.00 51.82
C PRO A 950 15.35 56.70 50.52
N SER A 951 14.32 57.08 49.77
CA SER A 951 14.42 57.98 48.61
C SER A 951 13.35 59.04 48.81
N PRO A 952 13.58 60.30 48.40
CA PRO A 952 12.53 61.31 48.45
C PRO A 952 11.36 60.81 47.61
N GLU A 953 10.20 60.63 48.25
CA GLU A 953 8.99 60.21 47.55
C GLU A 953 8.70 61.21 46.42
N VAL A 954 8.73 60.74 45.16
CA VAL A 954 7.86 61.35 44.16
C VAL A 954 6.46 61.04 44.65
N ARG A 955 5.74 62.04 45.17
CA ARG A 955 4.30 61.95 45.40
C ARG A 955 3.65 61.50 44.10
N SER A 956 3.38 60.20 43.95
CA SER A 956 2.47 59.73 42.91
C SER A 956 1.05 59.96 43.43
N GLU A 957 0.41 61.02 42.96
CA GLU A 957 -1.04 61.04 42.84
C GLU A 957 -1.47 59.79 42.08
N ARG A 958 -1.96 58.77 42.79
CA ARG A 958 -2.82 57.68 42.28
C ARG A 958 -3.42 56.90 43.45
N ALA A 959 -4.17 57.62 44.28
CA ALA A 959 -5.29 57.05 45.03
C ALA A 959 -6.56 57.43 44.25
N GLY A 960 -6.83 56.70 43.17
CA GLY A 960 -7.96 56.96 42.29
C GLY A 960 -7.91 56.02 41.10
N GLU A 961 -8.50 54.84 41.28
CA GLU A 961 -9.06 53.90 40.28
C GLU A 961 -8.88 52.46 40.77
N ARG A 962 -9.85 52.01 41.58
CA ARG A 962 -10.24 50.60 41.66
C ARG A 962 -11.63 50.47 41.04
N LEU A 963 -11.63 50.18 39.75
CA LEU A 963 -12.64 49.46 38.97
C LEU A 963 -11.76 48.53 38.10
N VAL A 964 -12.03 47.27 37.78
CA VAL A 964 -13.17 46.36 37.84
C VAL A 964 -12.58 44.98 37.45
N ALA A 965 -13.10 43.88 38.03
CA ALA A 965 -12.85 42.51 37.55
C ALA A 965 -13.39 42.33 36.10
N PRO A 966 -12.88 41.43 35.24
CA PRO A 966 -12.43 40.06 35.57
C PRO A 966 -10.97 39.75 35.24
#